data_AF-A0A934HH94-F1
#
_entry.id   AF-A0A934HH94-F1
#
_cell.length_a   1.000
_cell.length_b   1.000
_cell.length_c   1.000
_cell.angle_alpha   90.00
_cell.angle_beta   90.00
_cell.angle_gamma   90.00
#
_symmetry.space_group_name_H-M   'P 1'
#
loop_
_entity.id
_entity.type
_entity.pdbx_description
1 polymer ?
#
loop_
_entity_poly.entity_id
_entity_poly.type
_entity_poly.pdbx_seq_one_letter_code
_entity_poly.pdbx_strand_id
1 'polypeptide(L)'
;MQSSSSVPRIQTQGLLIGLTLITLIVSGVLLIAYAYTALEWYNQPFIGFLTLRNLEITGNGTLIGDDWGMVESELLAGDRLDRFEGVELGTLAVGERIPKLNELLSERSVGERITISFLRDDSVSVEKPVGAHCADVPDAPGLRRCGMYTRLNQMPLGDLMGYFGLGWLSGVGLWLVAAGVFWRQWDSPNIRYITMVAALLSVFLAGRFDTVTTYRFTWAWLAFTCLGAGLAIVLALEFPYRFAFAQQMPVWFWSPVIVALALGGASIALFRSGDSNLNQAAYVLALGTMIAGNLILLGTMGWRRSRSASPIARNQSTMIVIGQTPMLIPLVLWFGVALFGDQPNSAIIVLAQVLPILFPLAALYAALQFRLVDTDRVITQTTLYGAMLALMTLSYWLIVAAIAVIVGRNTRDTALSPLLIFTAIFVVAITFNPLRALLQRAIDAVYFRARRQYQTYLEKFSRDVTQAVSLADVTRLIQNTLDKTLSPTHMILFVRDIVIYEYRPQPDPTTGQLITDVTFVSESGLVRYLRERASVLDLLEGRPLPLDVISDRARVALLGAPIIVGLRGQKVLNGFLAVGPRKNGVPYVHEDIRFIESLSDQIALAVERAQAVDDLERRVRVQDVLSQVSRALNFAIDFDTLLELVYAQTLRVIDAPCFYIALRDLNTDELYYVFYNQGEDRLQEKEGQRWRMGRDLISEIARSRQTLRTDDYVRESLLRDPHTPPENPNLRAWMGVPLLADTGEGVLGVIVASTTQPGAIYTDDQQDLFWDIANLAASAIDKLQLFDKTQLRARQLAAINEISNQLASEMGNVDRLLNLITENAVTILNSEAGSLLLIDEESGDLEFRVVIGGAGQDLIGKRLPAGTGLAGATIQRGTPIIVNDPNRDTRWYGDIRSTSEQQVTTSGGDNGRDVVVGTRESAPEGGFRSGAILSVPLMVGGRATGVIQILNKRDASVFVPEDADLLQTFAGQAAIAIENARLFDMTDQQLAARVQELDTMQRIDQELNRTLDLLKVVDITMEWAASKCGASAGAMFIRARESNELFLVHSRGYPPQAPFAPGSDAMLVGDRGVVGRVIRTGQPSLITDVQMDPDYYETYPGCVAQLTVPLFSANRVIGVIILESDIEGELDLLDLDFMSRLAEHASPAIVNS
;
A
#
# COMPACT_ATOMS: atom_id res chain seq x y z
N MET A 1 -50.70 17.14 10.99
CA MET A 1 -51.66 18.02 10.31
C MET A 1 -51.03 19.39 10.08
N GLN A 2 -50.67 19.70 8.84
CA GLN A 2 -50.79 21.01 8.18
C GLN A 2 -50.22 20.84 6.76
N SER A 3 -51.12 20.46 5.84
CA SER A 3 -50.96 20.64 4.39
C SER A 3 -51.72 21.90 3.97
N SER A 4 -51.32 22.50 2.84
CA SER A 4 -51.80 23.74 2.20
C SER A 4 -51.13 25.01 2.77
N SER A 5 -50.20 25.65 2.06
CA SER A 5 -50.48 26.41 0.82
C SER A 5 -49.29 26.42 -0.16
N SER A 6 -49.31 25.51 -1.14
CA SER A 6 -48.51 25.62 -2.35
C SER A 6 -49.28 26.47 -3.39
N VAL A 7 -49.23 27.79 -3.24
CA VAL A 7 -49.54 28.75 -4.32
C VAL A 7 -48.23 29.00 -5.10
N PRO A 8 -48.24 29.11 -6.45
CA PRO A 8 -47.25 28.46 -7.29
C PRO A 8 -45.93 29.23 -7.42
N ARG A 9 -44.82 28.65 -6.93
CA ARG A 9 -43.44 29.09 -7.22
C ARG A 9 -43.12 29.17 -8.73
N ILE A 10 -43.92 28.52 -9.58
CA ILE A 10 -43.71 28.45 -11.04
C ILE A 10 -44.19 29.74 -11.75
N GLN A 11 -45.28 30.38 -11.29
CA GLN A 11 -45.79 31.61 -11.93
C GLN A 11 -44.90 32.84 -11.67
N THR A 12 -44.29 32.94 -10.49
CA THR A 12 -43.45 34.08 -10.11
C THR A 12 -42.09 34.07 -10.82
N GLN A 13 -41.56 32.89 -11.17
CA GLN A 13 -40.33 32.80 -11.96
C GLN A 13 -40.51 33.22 -13.41
N GLY A 14 -41.63 32.84 -14.04
CA GLY A 14 -41.95 33.23 -15.42
C GLY A 14 -42.13 34.74 -15.58
N LEU A 15 -42.79 35.39 -14.61
CA LEU A 15 -42.96 36.84 -14.60
C LEU A 15 -41.62 37.59 -14.51
N LEU A 16 -40.69 37.13 -13.67
CA LEU A 16 -39.38 37.76 -13.52
C LEU A 16 -38.52 37.64 -14.78
N ILE A 17 -38.58 36.48 -15.47
CA ILE A 17 -37.90 36.28 -16.76
C ILE A 17 -38.46 37.25 -17.82
N GLY A 18 -39.79 37.36 -17.89
CA GLY A 18 -40.45 38.31 -18.79
C GLY A 18 -40.02 39.76 -18.53
N LEU A 19 -39.95 40.17 -17.27
CA LEU A 19 -39.49 41.50 -16.89
C LEU A 19 -38.04 41.76 -17.34
N THR A 20 -37.14 40.79 -17.18
CA THR A 20 -35.74 40.93 -17.61
C THR A 20 -35.66 41.10 -19.12
N LEU A 21 -36.41 40.29 -19.86
CA LEU A 21 -36.42 40.32 -21.32
C LEU A 21 -36.94 41.66 -21.85
N ILE A 22 -38.06 42.15 -21.29
CA ILE A 22 -38.61 43.47 -21.63
C ILE A 22 -37.57 44.56 -21.34
N THR A 23 -36.90 44.51 -20.19
CA THR A 23 -35.87 45.50 -19.83
C THR A 23 -34.71 45.50 -20.83
N LEU A 24 -34.23 44.33 -21.24
CA LEU A 24 -33.16 44.19 -22.24
C LEU A 24 -33.59 44.71 -23.62
N ILE A 25 -34.80 44.36 -24.08
CA ILE A 25 -35.31 44.80 -25.38
C ILE A 25 -35.47 46.32 -25.41
N VAL A 26 -36.15 46.89 -24.41
CA VAL A 26 -36.40 48.34 -24.37
C VAL A 26 -35.10 49.14 -24.26
N SER A 27 -34.16 48.70 -23.40
CA SER A 27 -32.85 49.35 -23.32
C SER A 27 -32.05 49.24 -24.62
N GLY A 28 -32.08 48.09 -25.31
CA GLY A 28 -31.41 47.92 -26.60
C GLY A 28 -31.97 48.83 -27.69
N VAL A 29 -33.30 48.97 -27.77
CA VAL A 29 -33.96 49.89 -28.71
C VAL A 29 -33.57 51.34 -28.41
N LEU A 30 -33.53 51.73 -27.13
CA LEU A 30 -33.10 53.08 -26.74
C LEU A 30 -31.63 53.35 -27.09
N LEU A 31 -30.72 52.39 -26.93
CA LEU A 31 -29.31 52.54 -27.33
C LEU A 31 -29.15 52.81 -28.84
N ILE A 32 -29.96 52.13 -29.67
CA ILE A 32 -30.00 52.36 -31.12
C ILE A 32 -30.60 53.75 -31.42
N ALA A 33 -31.68 54.12 -30.72
CA ALA A 33 -32.32 55.42 -30.89
C ALA A 33 -31.37 56.58 -30.53
N TYR A 34 -30.61 56.48 -29.44
CA TYR A 34 -29.61 57.48 -29.05
C TYR A 34 -28.49 57.61 -30.09
N ALA A 35 -28.02 56.50 -30.66
CA ALA A 35 -27.03 56.54 -31.73
C ALA A 35 -27.57 57.24 -32.97
N TYR A 36 -28.79 56.91 -33.38
CA TYR A 36 -29.44 57.52 -34.52
C TYR A 36 -29.61 59.04 -34.32
N THR A 37 -30.13 59.49 -33.18
CA THR A 37 -30.31 60.92 -32.91
C THR A 37 -28.99 61.68 -32.78
N ALA A 38 -27.96 61.05 -32.21
CA ALA A 38 -26.64 61.68 -32.09
C ALA A 38 -25.97 61.86 -33.46
N LEU A 39 -26.07 60.86 -34.35
CA LEU A 39 -25.54 60.95 -35.71
C LEU A 39 -26.34 61.92 -36.58
N GLU A 40 -27.68 61.93 -36.44
CA GLU A 40 -28.55 62.91 -37.10
C GLU A 40 -28.16 64.34 -36.69
N TRP A 41 -27.93 64.58 -35.40
CA TRP A 41 -27.51 65.87 -34.87
C TRP A 41 -26.07 66.25 -35.26
N TYR A 42 -25.12 65.30 -35.25
CA TYR A 42 -23.73 65.56 -35.64
C TYR A 42 -23.57 65.99 -37.09
N ASN A 43 -24.46 65.52 -37.97
CA ASN A 43 -24.47 65.93 -39.38
C ASN A 43 -25.06 67.35 -39.58
N GLN A 44 -25.60 67.98 -38.54
CA GLN A 44 -26.05 69.37 -38.59
C GLN A 44 -24.89 70.34 -38.29
N PRO A 45 -24.92 71.56 -38.82
CA PRO A 45 -23.96 72.60 -38.46
C PRO A 45 -24.03 72.95 -36.97
N PHE A 46 -22.86 73.08 -36.34
CA PHE A 46 -22.67 73.42 -34.93
C PHE A 46 -22.40 74.91 -34.75
N ILE A 47 -23.16 75.54 -33.85
CA ILE A 47 -23.07 76.98 -33.55
C ILE A 47 -21.85 77.36 -32.71
N GLY A 48 -21.14 76.40 -32.10
CA GLY A 48 -19.95 76.66 -31.29
C GLY A 48 -20.18 76.68 -29.77
N PHE A 49 -21.35 76.28 -29.28
CA PHE A 49 -21.61 76.03 -27.85
C PHE A 49 -22.80 75.08 -27.67
N LEU A 50 -22.91 74.47 -26.49
CA LEU A 50 -24.08 73.67 -26.09
C LEU A 50 -24.98 74.48 -25.17
N THR A 51 -26.30 74.30 -25.31
CA THR A 51 -27.31 75.04 -24.52
C THR A 51 -28.13 74.12 -23.65
N LEU A 52 -28.61 74.65 -22.53
CA LEU A 52 -29.72 74.08 -21.77
C LEU A 52 -31.03 74.20 -22.58
N ARG A 53 -32.07 73.48 -22.12
CA ARG A 53 -33.39 73.45 -22.78
C ARG A 53 -34.07 74.83 -22.91
N ASN A 54 -33.73 75.78 -22.03
CA ASN A 54 -34.21 77.16 -22.06
C ASN A 54 -33.40 78.07 -23.00
N LEU A 55 -32.43 77.54 -23.75
CA LEU A 55 -31.45 78.22 -24.61
C LEU A 55 -30.34 78.99 -23.90
N GLU A 56 -30.18 78.76 -22.61
CA GLU A 56 -29.06 79.28 -21.83
C GLU A 56 -27.77 78.54 -22.20
N ILE A 57 -26.70 79.29 -22.44
CA ILE A 57 -25.40 78.76 -22.78
C ILE A 57 -24.82 78.05 -21.56
N THR A 58 -24.44 76.79 -21.76
CA THR A 58 -23.74 76.05 -20.72
C THR A 58 -22.28 76.50 -20.66
N GLY A 59 -21.72 76.66 -19.46
CA GLY A 59 -20.28 76.93 -19.26
C GLY A 59 -19.36 75.77 -19.64
N ASN A 60 -19.85 74.79 -20.39
CA ASN A 60 -19.11 73.62 -20.82
C ASN A 60 -18.35 73.98 -22.10
N GLY A 61 -17.06 74.31 -21.94
CA GLY A 61 -16.12 74.46 -23.04
C GLY A 61 -15.73 73.12 -23.66
N THR A 62 -14.64 73.17 -24.41
CA THR A 62 -14.09 72.08 -25.22
C THR A 62 -13.54 70.96 -24.32
N LEU A 63 -13.76 69.69 -24.67
CA LEU A 63 -13.26 68.54 -23.88
C LEU A 63 -11.81 68.21 -24.24
N ILE A 64 -11.42 68.38 -25.50
CA ILE A 64 -10.10 67.96 -26.03
C ILE A 64 -9.19 69.16 -26.37
N GLY A 65 -9.64 70.39 -26.11
CA GLY A 65 -8.82 71.60 -26.29
C GLY A 65 -8.82 72.18 -27.70
N ASP A 66 -9.71 71.72 -28.59
CA ASP A 66 -9.98 72.37 -29.88
C ASP A 66 -10.89 73.58 -29.65
N ASP A 67 -10.47 74.79 -30.01
CA ASP A 67 -11.22 76.01 -29.74
C ASP A 67 -12.60 76.05 -30.43
N TRP A 68 -13.67 76.03 -29.62
CA TRP A 68 -15.01 76.35 -30.12
C TRP A 68 -15.07 77.87 -30.34
N GLY A 69 -15.11 78.30 -31.60
CA GLY A 69 -14.99 79.73 -31.97
C GLY A 69 -16.01 80.71 -31.35
N MET A 70 -17.07 80.22 -30.69
CA MET A 70 -18.02 81.05 -29.93
C MET A 70 -17.76 81.11 -28.42
N VAL A 71 -16.97 80.18 -27.89
CA VAL A 71 -16.47 80.28 -26.51
C VAL A 71 -15.36 81.34 -26.41
N GLU A 72 -14.60 81.55 -27.50
CA GLU A 72 -13.59 82.62 -27.60
C GLU A 72 -14.17 84.03 -27.68
N SER A 73 -15.44 84.18 -28.10
CA SER A 73 -16.09 85.49 -28.24
C SER A 73 -16.66 86.05 -26.92
N GLU A 74 -16.08 85.68 -25.76
CA GLU A 74 -16.48 86.13 -24.42
C GLU A 74 -17.97 85.90 -24.08
N LEU A 75 -18.58 84.86 -24.66
CA LEU A 75 -19.88 84.36 -24.21
C LEU A 75 -19.71 83.64 -22.88
N LEU A 76 -20.58 83.96 -21.92
CA LEU A 76 -20.48 83.47 -20.55
C LEU A 76 -21.59 82.47 -20.26
N ALA A 77 -21.32 81.56 -19.31
CA ALA A 77 -22.38 80.74 -18.73
C ALA A 77 -23.47 81.64 -18.14
N GLY A 78 -24.74 81.39 -18.49
CA GLY A 78 -25.86 82.25 -18.11
C GLY A 78 -26.36 83.18 -19.21
N ASP A 79 -25.58 83.41 -20.27
CA ASP A 79 -26.10 84.09 -21.48
C ASP A 79 -27.18 83.22 -22.14
N ARG A 80 -28.27 83.82 -22.63
CA ARG A 80 -29.39 83.06 -23.24
C ARG A 80 -29.61 83.44 -24.68
N LEU A 81 -29.58 82.46 -25.59
CA LEU A 81 -29.90 82.70 -27.01
C LEU A 81 -31.36 83.16 -27.15
N ASP A 82 -31.56 84.33 -27.77
CA ASP A 82 -32.84 85.01 -27.92
C ASP A 82 -33.37 84.93 -29.36
N ARG A 83 -32.49 85.17 -30.34
CA ARG A 83 -32.82 85.08 -31.77
C ARG A 83 -31.72 84.41 -32.58
N PHE A 84 -32.13 83.68 -33.61
CA PHE A 84 -31.26 83.04 -34.60
C PHE A 84 -31.72 83.47 -35.99
N GLU A 85 -30.87 84.17 -36.77
CA GLU A 85 -31.22 84.72 -38.09
C GLU A 85 -32.54 85.54 -38.09
N GLY A 86 -32.75 86.31 -37.01
CA GLY A 86 -33.96 87.13 -36.82
C GLY A 86 -35.20 86.38 -36.32
N VAL A 87 -35.18 85.04 -36.25
CA VAL A 87 -36.27 84.23 -35.67
C VAL A 87 -36.20 84.30 -34.14
N GLU A 88 -37.29 84.70 -33.50
CA GLU A 88 -37.40 84.76 -32.03
C GLU A 88 -37.56 83.37 -31.44
N LEU A 89 -36.54 82.91 -30.71
CA LEU A 89 -36.55 81.63 -30.02
C LEU A 89 -36.96 81.79 -28.55
N GLY A 90 -36.68 82.95 -27.94
CA GLY A 90 -36.99 83.22 -26.54
C GLY A 90 -38.50 83.27 -26.21
N THR A 91 -39.35 83.53 -27.20
CA THR A 91 -40.81 83.61 -27.06
C THR A 91 -41.52 82.25 -27.15
N LEU A 92 -40.83 81.22 -27.66
CA LEU A 92 -41.35 79.87 -27.74
C LEU A 92 -41.43 79.21 -26.35
N ALA A 93 -42.36 78.27 -26.19
CA ALA A 93 -42.41 77.42 -25.00
C ALA A 93 -41.08 76.66 -24.86
N VAL A 94 -40.59 76.46 -23.63
CA VAL A 94 -39.27 75.85 -23.36
C VAL A 94 -39.09 74.49 -24.05
N GLY A 95 -40.15 73.71 -24.23
CA GLY A 95 -40.09 72.44 -24.95
C GLY A 95 -39.90 72.52 -26.47
N GLU A 96 -40.25 73.65 -27.09
CA GLU A 96 -40.20 73.86 -28.54
C GLU A 96 -38.94 74.58 -29.00
N ARG A 97 -38.24 75.25 -28.08
CA ARG A 97 -37.03 76.05 -28.34
C ARG A 97 -35.92 75.27 -29.02
N ILE A 98 -35.49 74.16 -28.43
CA ILE A 98 -34.38 73.35 -28.95
C ILE A 98 -34.75 72.61 -30.24
N PRO A 99 -35.93 71.98 -30.37
CA PRO A 99 -36.39 71.44 -31.64
C PRO A 99 -36.38 72.48 -32.76
N LYS A 100 -36.85 73.71 -32.48
CA LYS A 100 -36.85 74.78 -33.47
C LYS A 100 -35.45 75.27 -33.82
N LEU A 101 -34.54 75.38 -32.84
CA LEU A 101 -33.14 75.71 -33.08
C LEU A 101 -32.46 74.65 -33.96
N ASN A 102 -32.64 73.36 -33.67
CA ASN A 102 -32.07 72.27 -34.47
C ASN A 102 -32.68 72.20 -35.89
N GLU A 103 -33.96 72.54 -36.06
CA GLU A 103 -34.60 72.71 -37.37
C GLU A 103 -33.93 73.84 -38.16
N LEU A 104 -33.74 75.02 -37.55
CA LEU A 104 -33.08 76.16 -38.20
C LEU A 104 -31.61 75.89 -38.53
N LEU A 105 -30.91 75.06 -37.74
CA LEU A 105 -29.54 74.67 -38.01
C LEU A 105 -29.46 73.65 -39.17
N SER A 106 -30.40 72.69 -39.25
CA SER A 106 -30.37 71.65 -40.29
C SER A 106 -30.64 72.18 -41.71
N GLU A 107 -31.29 73.34 -41.83
CA GLU A 107 -31.49 74.07 -43.09
C GLU A 107 -30.22 74.81 -43.59
N ARG A 108 -29.12 74.78 -42.83
CA ARG A 108 -27.90 75.57 -43.07
C ARG A 108 -26.70 74.71 -43.44
N SER A 109 -25.64 75.36 -43.90
CA SER A 109 -24.39 74.71 -44.30
C SER A 109 -23.21 75.04 -43.38
N VAL A 110 -22.29 74.08 -43.22
CA VAL A 110 -21.03 74.30 -42.48
C VAL A 110 -20.21 75.38 -43.19
N GLY A 111 -19.74 76.38 -42.44
CA GLY A 111 -19.00 77.56 -42.93
C GLY A 111 -19.86 78.79 -43.21
N GLU A 112 -21.19 78.66 -43.22
CA GLU A 112 -22.14 79.76 -43.42
C GLU A 112 -22.04 80.80 -42.28
N ARG A 113 -22.06 82.10 -42.64
CA ARG A 113 -22.10 83.18 -41.65
C ARG A 113 -23.54 83.47 -41.25
N ILE A 114 -23.79 83.45 -39.96
CA ILE A 114 -25.10 83.70 -39.37
C ILE A 114 -25.02 84.82 -38.32
N THR A 115 -26.16 85.38 -38.01
CA THR A 115 -26.41 86.44 -37.04
C THR A 115 -27.19 85.83 -35.89
N ILE A 116 -26.66 85.97 -34.69
CA ILE A 116 -27.31 85.50 -33.48
C ILE A 116 -27.49 86.68 -32.52
N SER A 117 -28.53 86.63 -31.70
CA SER A 117 -28.65 87.53 -30.57
C SER A 117 -28.93 86.77 -29.28
N PHE A 118 -28.29 87.17 -28.21
CA PHE A 118 -28.47 86.60 -26.88
C PHE A 118 -28.83 87.71 -25.87
N LEU A 119 -29.38 87.27 -24.74
CA LEU A 119 -29.69 88.10 -23.59
C LEU A 119 -28.63 87.86 -22.51
N ARG A 120 -28.04 88.95 -22.03
CA ARG A 120 -27.09 88.96 -20.91
C ARG A 120 -27.70 89.74 -19.73
N ASP A 121 -27.70 89.11 -18.58
CA ASP A 121 -28.08 89.75 -17.31
C ASP A 121 -26.85 90.46 -16.73
N ASP A 122 -27.02 91.68 -16.23
CA ASP A 122 -25.95 92.48 -15.61
C ASP A 122 -25.35 91.79 -14.37
N SER A 123 -26.05 90.83 -13.77
CA SER A 123 -25.51 89.95 -12.71
C SER A 123 -24.47 88.95 -13.21
N VAL A 124 -24.46 88.61 -14.50
CA VAL A 124 -23.49 87.70 -15.14
C VAL A 124 -22.24 88.48 -15.54
N SER A 125 -22.40 89.55 -16.32
CA SER A 125 -21.33 90.50 -16.64
C SER A 125 -21.88 91.78 -17.27
N VAL A 126 -21.23 92.91 -16.99
CA VAL A 126 -21.54 94.20 -17.60
C VAL A 126 -20.72 94.43 -18.88
N GLU A 127 -19.70 93.60 -19.12
CA GLU A 127 -18.82 93.71 -20.29
C GLU A 127 -19.51 93.24 -21.57
N LYS A 128 -19.18 93.89 -22.70
CA LYS A 128 -19.72 93.52 -24.02
C LYS A 128 -18.74 92.58 -24.70
N PRO A 129 -19.22 91.43 -25.23
CA PRO A 129 -18.33 90.51 -25.91
C PRO A 129 -17.76 91.10 -27.20
N VAL A 130 -16.55 90.66 -27.54
CA VAL A 130 -15.80 91.16 -28.70
C VAL A 130 -16.62 91.02 -29.99
N GLY A 131 -16.89 92.14 -30.66
CA GLY A 131 -17.64 92.19 -31.92
C GLY A 131 -19.18 92.17 -31.78
N ALA A 132 -19.72 92.17 -30.56
CA ALA A 132 -21.15 92.20 -30.31
C ALA A 132 -21.71 93.63 -30.16
N HIS A 133 -22.92 93.84 -30.68
CA HIS A 133 -23.69 95.07 -30.51
C HIS A 133 -24.76 94.85 -29.44
N CYS A 134 -24.57 95.44 -28.25
CA CYS A 134 -25.49 95.30 -27.12
C CYS A 134 -26.34 96.56 -26.90
N ALA A 135 -27.65 96.36 -26.73
CA ALA A 135 -28.64 97.37 -26.35
C ALA A 135 -29.50 96.88 -25.18
N ASP A 136 -29.97 97.80 -24.33
CA ASP A 136 -30.86 97.47 -23.21
C ASP A 136 -32.22 96.97 -23.73
N VAL A 137 -32.80 95.99 -23.05
CA VAL A 137 -34.13 95.46 -23.39
C VAL A 137 -35.21 96.36 -22.79
N PRO A 138 -36.14 96.91 -23.60
CA PRO A 138 -37.27 97.67 -23.09
C PRO A 138 -38.07 96.81 -22.10
N ASP A 139 -38.48 97.39 -20.97
CA ASP A 139 -39.28 96.75 -19.91
C ASP A 139 -38.58 95.65 -19.07
N ALA A 140 -37.25 95.48 -19.17
CA ALA A 140 -36.46 94.56 -18.34
C ALA A 140 -35.13 95.20 -17.87
N PRO A 141 -35.14 95.97 -16.76
CA PRO A 141 -33.93 96.65 -16.27
C PRO A 141 -32.86 95.63 -15.84
N GLY A 142 -31.61 95.87 -16.26
CA GLY A 142 -30.48 94.97 -16.01
C GLY A 142 -30.31 93.85 -17.05
N LEU A 143 -31.15 93.80 -18.09
CA LEU A 143 -31.04 92.81 -19.17
C LEU A 143 -30.66 93.48 -20.50
N ARG A 144 -29.59 92.99 -21.14
CA ARG A 144 -29.06 93.50 -22.40
C ARG A 144 -29.22 92.48 -23.51
N ARG A 145 -29.71 92.92 -24.67
CA ARG A 145 -29.71 92.12 -25.90
C ARG A 145 -28.46 92.44 -26.71
N CYS A 146 -27.63 91.44 -26.93
CA CYS A 146 -26.38 91.53 -27.67
C CYS A 146 -26.47 90.72 -28.97
N GLY A 147 -26.23 91.37 -30.12
CA GLY A 147 -26.20 90.73 -31.44
C GLY A 147 -24.78 90.61 -31.98
N MET A 148 -24.44 89.46 -32.55
CA MET A 148 -23.12 89.22 -33.16
C MET A 148 -23.21 88.28 -34.37
N TYR A 149 -22.17 88.29 -35.20
CA TYR A 149 -22.02 87.39 -36.34
C TYR A 149 -21.09 86.23 -35.97
N THR A 150 -21.44 85.01 -36.40
CA THR A 150 -20.61 83.82 -36.24
C THR A 150 -20.61 82.94 -37.48
N ARG A 151 -19.65 82.02 -37.59
CA ARG A 151 -19.64 80.98 -38.62
C ARG A 151 -20.05 79.65 -38.01
N LEU A 152 -20.97 78.98 -38.68
CA LEU A 152 -21.32 77.61 -38.34
C LEU A 152 -20.13 76.69 -38.62
N ASN A 153 -19.74 75.89 -37.64
CA ASN A 153 -18.65 74.92 -37.77
C ASN A 153 -19.22 73.50 -37.71
N GLN A 154 -18.40 72.49 -37.97
CA GLN A 154 -18.76 71.12 -37.58
C GLN A 154 -18.22 70.89 -36.17
N MET A 155 -18.96 70.15 -35.34
CA MET A 155 -18.45 69.77 -34.01
C MET A 155 -17.16 68.94 -34.19
N PRO A 156 -16.07 69.24 -33.47
CA PRO A 156 -14.87 68.41 -33.50
C PRO A 156 -15.22 66.96 -33.14
N LEU A 157 -14.69 66.00 -33.92
CA LEU A 157 -14.95 64.58 -33.68
C LEU A 157 -14.48 64.15 -32.28
N GLY A 158 -13.40 64.76 -31.78
CA GLY A 158 -12.90 64.54 -30.42
C GLY A 158 -13.93 64.86 -29.34
N ASP A 159 -14.57 66.03 -29.41
CA ASP A 159 -15.59 66.42 -28.45
C ASP A 159 -16.88 65.60 -28.59
N LEU A 160 -17.26 65.22 -29.83
CA LEU A 160 -18.37 64.27 -30.03
C LEU A 160 -18.09 62.93 -29.33
N MET A 161 -16.88 62.40 -29.49
CA MET A 161 -16.48 61.15 -28.84
C MET A 161 -16.45 61.30 -27.31
N GLY A 162 -16.08 62.47 -26.80
CA GLY A 162 -16.09 62.75 -25.37
C GLY A 162 -17.50 62.88 -24.76
N TYR A 163 -18.43 63.60 -25.41
CA TYR A 163 -19.78 63.81 -24.89
C TYR A 163 -20.75 62.64 -25.15
N PHE A 164 -20.62 61.98 -26.30
CA PHE A 164 -21.49 60.87 -26.74
C PHE A 164 -20.74 59.53 -26.79
N GLY A 165 -19.62 59.48 -27.52
CA GLY A 165 -18.96 58.22 -27.87
C GLY A 165 -18.57 57.35 -26.67
N LEU A 166 -17.93 57.92 -25.65
CA LEU A 166 -17.49 57.19 -24.45
C LEU A 166 -18.66 56.61 -23.65
N GLY A 167 -19.69 57.41 -23.37
CA GLY A 167 -20.89 56.96 -22.66
C GLY A 167 -21.68 55.92 -23.45
N TRP A 168 -21.84 56.11 -24.76
CA TRP A 168 -22.55 55.18 -25.63
C TRP A 168 -21.81 53.84 -25.78
N LEU A 169 -20.50 53.85 -26.06
CA LEU A 169 -19.69 52.63 -26.15
C LEU A 169 -19.68 51.86 -24.82
N SER A 170 -19.56 52.58 -23.69
CA SER A 170 -19.65 51.96 -22.36
C SER A 170 -21.02 51.34 -22.12
N GLY A 171 -22.10 52.03 -22.53
CA GLY A 171 -23.47 51.54 -22.44
C GLY A 171 -23.72 50.29 -23.31
N VAL A 172 -23.30 50.30 -24.57
CA VAL A 172 -23.42 49.15 -25.49
C VAL A 172 -22.61 47.97 -24.98
N GLY A 173 -21.36 48.19 -24.57
CA GLY A 173 -20.51 47.13 -24.01
C GLY A 173 -21.15 46.48 -22.78
N LEU A 174 -21.67 47.30 -21.86
CA LEU A 174 -22.38 46.83 -20.67
C LEU A 174 -23.64 46.02 -21.02
N TRP A 175 -24.43 46.50 -21.97
CA TRP A 175 -25.66 45.84 -22.42
C TRP A 175 -25.36 44.48 -23.09
N LEU A 176 -24.34 44.41 -23.95
CA LEU A 176 -23.91 43.16 -24.59
C LEU A 176 -23.47 42.12 -23.57
N VAL A 177 -22.71 42.53 -22.56
CA VAL A 177 -22.28 41.65 -21.46
C VAL A 177 -23.48 41.16 -20.65
N ALA A 178 -24.41 42.06 -20.32
CA ALA A 178 -25.63 41.70 -19.60
C ALA A 178 -26.50 40.70 -20.38
N ALA A 179 -26.72 40.94 -21.67
CA ALA A 179 -27.47 40.05 -22.56
C ALA A 179 -26.79 38.68 -22.70
N GLY A 180 -25.47 38.66 -22.92
CA GLY A 180 -24.69 37.43 -23.06
C GLY A 180 -24.73 36.55 -21.80
N VAL A 181 -24.63 37.16 -20.61
CA VAL A 181 -24.69 36.39 -19.35
C VAL A 181 -26.11 35.94 -19.02
N PHE A 182 -27.12 36.77 -19.31
CA PHE A 182 -28.51 36.35 -19.18
C PHE A 182 -28.83 35.13 -20.04
N TRP A 183 -28.37 35.09 -21.31
CA TRP A 183 -28.55 33.91 -22.17
C TRP A 183 -27.87 32.66 -21.62
N ARG A 184 -26.72 32.82 -20.95
CA ARG A 184 -25.97 31.69 -20.38
C ARG A 184 -26.57 31.15 -19.08
N GLN A 185 -27.16 32.00 -18.24
CA GLN A 185 -27.64 31.64 -16.89
C GLN A 185 -28.98 32.31 -16.54
N TRP A 186 -29.99 32.09 -17.39
CA TRP A 186 -31.33 32.69 -17.25
C TRP A 186 -32.13 32.14 -16.04
N ASP A 187 -31.74 30.97 -15.54
CA ASP A 187 -32.35 30.27 -14.41
C ASP A 187 -32.05 30.96 -13.07
N SER A 188 -30.85 31.52 -12.90
CA SER A 188 -30.41 32.18 -11.67
C SER A 188 -31.18 33.48 -11.39
N PRO A 189 -31.86 33.63 -10.23
CA PRO A 189 -32.53 34.88 -9.86
C PRO A 189 -31.55 36.04 -9.67
N ASN A 190 -30.37 35.78 -9.10
CA ASN A 190 -29.34 36.81 -8.87
C ASN A 190 -28.83 37.42 -10.18
N ILE A 191 -28.59 36.59 -11.20
CA ILE A 191 -28.16 37.04 -12.52
C ILE A 191 -29.22 37.94 -13.17
N ARG A 192 -30.51 37.63 -12.99
CA ARG A 192 -31.62 38.44 -13.54
C ARG A 192 -31.62 39.86 -12.99
N TYR A 193 -31.51 40.04 -11.67
CA TYR A 193 -31.47 41.38 -11.07
C TYR A 193 -30.23 42.17 -11.51
N ILE A 194 -29.06 41.53 -11.55
CA ILE A 194 -27.81 42.18 -12.03
C ILE A 194 -27.95 42.58 -13.50
N THR A 195 -28.55 41.73 -14.33
CA THR A 195 -28.82 42.01 -15.75
C THR A 195 -29.74 43.21 -15.91
N MET A 196 -30.84 43.27 -15.16
CA MET A 196 -31.75 44.43 -15.21
C MET A 196 -31.04 45.72 -14.80
N VAL A 197 -30.26 45.69 -13.71
CA VAL A 197 -29.48 46.85 -13.26
C VAL A 197 -28.47 47.30 -14.32
N ALA A 198 -27.76 46.37 -14.94
CA ALA A 198 -26.81 46.65 -16.02
C ALA A 198 -27.51 47.27 -17.26
N ALA A 199 -28.67 46.73 -17.63
CA ALA A 199 -29.46 47.22 -18.76
C ALA A 199 -30.08 48.60 -18.52
N LEU A 200 -30.45 48.94 -17.28
CA LEU A 200 -30.88 50.30 -16.95
C LEU A 200 -29.71 51.28 -16.90
N LEU A 201 -28.56 50.84 -16.37
CA LEU A 201 -27.36 51.67 -16.31
C LEU A 201 -26.81 51.96 -17.71
N SER A 202 -26.95 51.06 -18.69
CA SER A 202 -26.52 51.34 -20.07
C SER A 202 -27.31 52.49 -20.70
N VAL A 203 -28.61 52.60 -20.44
CA VAL A 203 -29.46 53.72 -20.88
C VAL A 203 -29.02 55.03 -20.23
N PHE A 204 -28.69 55.00 -18.93
CA PHE A 204 -28.14 56.16 -18.23
C PHE A 204 -26.82 56.64 -18.86
N LEU A 205 -25.91 55.73 -19.17
CA LEU A 205 -24.60 56.04 -19.77
C LEU A 205 -24.72 56.59 -21.20
N ALA A 206 -25.56 55.97 -22.03
CA ALA A 206 -25.71 56.34 -23.43
C ALA A 206 -26.57 57.58 -23.67
N GLY A 207 -27.59 57.80 -22.83
CA GLY A 207 -28.58 58.87 -23.05
C GLY A 207 -28.11 60.27 -22.67
N ARG A 208 -26.91 60.42 -22.10
CA ARG A 208 -26.40 61.72 -21.61
C ARG A 208 -26.29 62.78 -22.70
N PHE A 209 -25.93 62.39 -23.92
CA PHE A 209 -25.81 63.34 -25.03
C PHE A 209 -27.15 63.97 -25.41
N ASP A 210 -28.23 63.17 -25.44
CA ASP A 210 -29.59 63.66 -25.73
C ASP A 210 -30.06 64.69 -24.69
N THR A 211 -29.60 64.60 -23.43
CA THR A 211 -29.99 65.57 -22.37
C THR A 211 -29.34 66.95 -22.50
N VAL A 212 -28.47 67.16 -23.49
CA VAL A 212 -27.83 68.47 -23.79
C VAL A 212 -27.92 68.88 -25.26
N THR A 213 -28.54 68.08 -26.12
CA THR A 213 -28.61 68.35 -27.57
C THR A 213 -30.03 68.28 -28.11
N THR A 214 -30.61 67.08 -28.20
CA THR A 214 -31.90 66.86 -28.89
C THR A 214 -33.11 66.84 -27.97
N TYR A 215 -32.95 66.48 -26.70
CA TYR A 215 -34.00 66.32 -25.69
C TYR A 215 -35.19 65.40 -26.08
N ARG A 216 -35.02 64.54 -27.10
CA ARG A 216 -36.10 63.70 -27.65
C ARG A 216 -36.44 62.54 -26.70
N PHE A 217 -35.43 61.95 -26.06
CA PHE A 217 -35.56 60.74 -25.23
C PHE A 217 -35.13 60.98 -23.77
N THR A 218 -35.06 62.24 -23.33
CA THR A 218 -34.69 62.60 -21.96
C THR A 218 -35.65 61.99 -20.93
N TRP A 219 -36.94 61.85 -21.27
CA TRP A 219 -37.92 61.19 -20.40
C TRP A 219 -37.52 59.74 -20.08
N ALA A 220 -36.94 59.01 -21.04
CA ALA A 220 -36.47 57.65 -20.83
C ALA A 220 -35.24 57.63 -19.93
N TRP A 221 -34.31 58.58 -20.16
CA TRP A 221 -33.15 58.75 -19.29
C TRP A 221 -33.56 59.02 -17.83
N LEU A 222 -34.51 59.93 -17.58
CA LEU A 222 -35.01 60.24 -16.23
C LEU A 222 -35.68 59.03 -15.57
N ALA A 223 -36.58 58.33 -16.28
CA ALA A 223 -37.28 57.16 -15.74
C ALA A 223 -36.32 56.01 -15.41
N PHE A 224 -35.40 55.69 -16.32
CA PHE A 224 -34.47 54.57 -16.17
C PHE A 224 -33.43 54.85 -15.08
N THR A 225 -33.07 56.12 -14.87
CA THR A 225 -32.21 56.55 -13.76
C THR A 225 -32.86 56.24 -12.41
N CYS A 226 -34.11 56.64 -12.21
CA CYS A 226 -34.85 56.35 -10.98
C CYS A 226 -35.07 54.84 -10.80
N LEU A 227 -35.48 54.13 -11.87
CA LEU A 227 -35.69 52.67 -11.85
C LEU A 227 -34.42 51.90 -11.50
N GLY A 228 -33.27 52.34 -11.98
CA GLY A 228 -31.96 51.78 -11.65
C GLY A 228 -31.67 51.83 -10.15
N ALA A 229 -32.06 52.93 -9.48
CA ALA A 229 -31.96 53.08 -8.04
C ALA A 229 -32.82 52.06 -7.28
N GLY A 230 -34.08 51.91 -7.69
CA GLY A 230 -35.01 50.95 -7.08
C GLY A 230 -34.51 49.51 -7.21
N LEU A 231 -34.00 49.13 -8.38
CA LEU A 231 -33.42 47.81 -8.60
C LEU A 231 -32.08 47.59 -7.90
N ALA A 232 -31.27 48.63 -7.70
CA ALA A 232 -30.07 48.54 -6.86
C ALA A 232 -30.43 48.19 -5.41
N ILE A 233 -31.52 48.75 -4.86
CA ILE A 233 -32.03 48.39 -3.53
C ILE A 233 -32.59 46.96 -3.53
N VAL A 234 -33.31 46.53 -4.58
CA VAL A 234 -33.76 45.14 -4.69
C VAL A 234 -32.57 44.17 -4.73
N LEU A 235 -31.52 44.49 -5.47
CA LEU A 235 -30.27 43.73 -5.50
C LEU A 235 -29.62 43.68 -4.12
N ALA A 236 -29.65 44.79 -3.37
CA ALA A 236 -29.17 44.86 -1.99
C ALA A 236 -29.92 43.91 -1.04
N LEU A 237 -31.21 43.66 -1.32
CA LEU A 237 -32.05 42.77 -0.53
C LEU A 237 -31.88 41.29 -0.90
N GLU A 238 -31.60 41.00 -2.17
CA GLU A 238 -31.52 39.63 -2.71
C GLU A 238 -30.09 39.04 -2.69
N PHE A 239 -29.07 39.85 -2.98
CA PHE A 239 -27.69 39.38 -3.16
C PHE A 239 -26.82 39.62 -1.92
N PRO A 240 -25.90 38.71 -1.54
CA PRO A 240 -25.61 37.39 -2.13
C PRO A 240 -26.63 36.30 -1.78
N TYR A 241 -27.39 36.52 -0.72
CA TYR A 241 -28.52 35.71 -0.29
C TYR A 241 -29.66 36.61 0.21
N ARG A 242 -30.89 36.12 0.07
CA ARG A 242 -32.10 36.87 0.38
C ARG A 242 -32.23 37.18 1.87
N PHE A 243 -32.52 38.43 2.23
CA PHE A 243 -32.79 38.82 3.63
C PHE A 243 -33.97 38.04 4.23
N ALA A 244 -33.91 37.73 5.52
CA ALA A 244 -34.95 36.99 6.24
C ALA A 244 -36.33 37.69 6.19
N PHE A 245 -36.37 39.02 6.38
CA PHE A 245 -37.61 39.79 6.27
C PHE A 245 -38.24 39.70 4.87
N ALA A 246 -37.41 39.69 3.82
CA ALA A 246 -37.86 39.57 2.43
C ALA A 246 -38.42 38.18 2.10
N GLN A 247 -38.08 37.16 2.89
CA GLN A 247 -38.70 35.84 2.80
C GLN A 247 -40.10 35.81 3.45
N GLN A 248 -40.29 36.56 4.53
CA GLN A 248 -41.55 36.58 5.29
C GLN A 248 -42.62 37.47 4.64
N MET A 249 -42.22 38.56 3.97
CA MET A 249 -43.15 39.53 3.35
C MET A 249 -42.84 39.75 1.86
N PRO A 250 -43.28 38.86 0.95
CA PRO A 250 -42.90 38.91 -0.46
C PRO A 250 -43.47 40.13 -1.23
N VAL A 251 -44.57 40.74 -0.78
CA VAL A 251 -45.15 41.93 -1.42
C VAL A 251 -44.30 43.19 -1.18
N TRP A 252 -43.72 43.32 0.01
CA TRP A 252 -42.90 44.47 0.39
C TRP A 252 -41.53 44.50 -0.30
N PHE A 253 -41.07 43.35 -0.81
CA PHE A 253 -39.82 43.24 -1.57
C PHE A 253 -39.77 44.16 -2.79
N TRP A 254 -40.90 44.42 -3.46
CA TRP A 254 -40.98 45.26 -4.66
C TRP A 254 -41.24 46.75 -4.37
N SER A 255 -41.42 47.13 -3.10
CA SER A 255 -41.66 48.52 -2.71
C SER A 255 -40.60 49.52 -3.21
N PRO A 256 -39.29 49.21 -3.29
CA PRO A 256 -38.32 50.16 -3.82
C PRO A 256 -38.53 50.49 -5.30
N VAL A 257 -39.00 49.52 -6.10
CA VAL A 257 -39.28 49.72 -7.53
C VAL A 257 -40.52 50.58 -7.73
N ILE A 258 -41.55 50.40 -6.90
CA ILE A 258 -42.77 51.23 -6.94
C ILE A 258 -42.44 52.68 -6.58
N VAL A 259 -41.65 52.89 -5.53
CA VAL A 259 -41.17 54.23 -5.15
C VAL A 259 -40.32 54.85 -6.27
N ALA A 260 -39.43 54.08 -6.89
CA ALA A 260 -38.64 54.52 -8.03
C ALA A 260 -39.50 54.93 -9.25
N LEU A 261 -40.56 54.19 -9.56
CA LEU A 261 -41.51 54.55 -10.61
C LEU A 261 -42.23 55.87 -10.32
N ALA A 262 -42.69 56.08 -9.08
CA ALA A 262 -43.34 57.31 -8.67
C ALA A 262 -42.39 58.52 -8.78
N LEU A 263 -41.14 58.37 -8.32
CA LEU A 263 -40.11 59.42 -8.42
C LEU A 263 -39.68 59.67 -9.86
N GLY A 264 -39.61 58.64 -10.71
CA GLY A 264 -39.39 58.80 -12.15
C GLY A 264 -40.53 59.56 -12.83
N GLY A 265 -41.78 59.24 -12.49
CA GLY A 265 -42.96 59.98 -12.96
C GLY A 265 -42.95 61.44 -12.53
N ALA A 266 -42.61 61.71 -11.26
CA ALA A 266 -42.46 63.07 -10.73
C ALA A 266 -41.34 63.85 -11.46
N SER A 267 -40.18 63.21 -11.69
CA SER A 267 -39.08 63.80 -12.45
C SER A 267 -39.51 64.13 -13.90
N ILE A 268 -40.21 63.24 -14.58
CA ILE A 268 -40.75 63.52 -15.93
C ILE A 268 -41.76 64.68 -15.91
N ALA A 269 -42.65 64.73 -14.90
CA ALA A 269 -43.62 65.81 -14.76
C ALA A 269 -42.93 67.17 -14.56
N LEU A 270 -41.92 67.22 -13.69
CA LEU A 270 -41.08 68.40 -13.49
C LEU A 270 -40.34 68.81 -14.77
N PHE A 271 -39.78 67.85 -15.51
CA PHE A 271 -39.12 68.11 -16.79
C PHE A 271 -40.09 68.57 -17.90
N ARG A 272 -41.36 68.22 -17.83
CA ARG A 272 -42.36 68.72 -18.80
C ARG A 272 -42.85 70.12 -18.46
N SER A 273 -42.54 70.64 -17.28
CA SER A 273 -42.90 72.00 -16.91
C SER A 273 -42.19 73.03 -17.80
N GLY A 274 -42.85 74.16 -18.03
CA GLY A 274 -42.28 75.29 -18.79
C GLY A 274 -41.26 76.12 -18.01
N ASP A 275 -41.00 75.79 -16.74
CA ASP A 275 -40.13 76.54 -15.84
C ASP A 275 -38.70 75.95 -15.85
N SER A 276 -37.69 76.80 -16.08
CA SER A 276 -36.28 76.39 -16.10
C SER A 276 -35.80 75.82 -14.77
N ASN A 277 -36.27 76.34 -13.63
CA ASN A 277 -35.87 75.88 -12.31
C ASN A 277 -36.43 74.48 -12.01
N LEU A 278 -37.68 74.23 -12.39
CA LEU A 278 -38.31 72.92 -12.26
C LEU A 278 -37.70 71.89 -13.21
N ASN A 279 -37.23 72.31 -14.39
CA ASN A 279 -36.47 71.46 -15.29
C ASN A 279 -35.15 70.98 -14.67
N GLN A 280 -34.40 71.86 -14.00
CA GLN A 280 -33.19 71.48 -13.28
C GLN A 280 -33.51 70.56 -12.08
N ALA A 281 -34.60 70.86 -11.35
CA ALA A 281 -35.06 70.01 -10.25
C ALA A 281 -35.39 68.57 -10.69
N ALA A 282 -35.85 68.38 -11.94
CA ALA A 282 -36.09 67.04 -12.49
C ALA A 282 -34.82 66.19 -12.56
N TYR A 283 -33.71 66.77 -13.04
CA TYR A 283 -32.42 66.09 -13.13
C TYR A 283 -31.81 65.83 -11.75
N VAL A 284 -31.91 66.81 -10.84
CA VAL A 284 -31.44 66.66 -9.45
C VAL A 284 -32.21 65.55 -8.75
N LEU A 285 -33.53 65.46 -8.93
CA LEU A 285 -34.35 64.39 -8.37
C LEU A 285 -33.94 63.01 -8.92
N ALA A 286 -33.74 62.89 -10.23
CA ALA A 286 -33.32 61.63 -10.85
C ALA A 286 -31.91 61.20 -10.40
N LEU A 287 -30.93 62.10 -10.41
CA LEU A 287 -29.56 61.80 -9.96
C LEU A 287 -29.50 61.53 -8.45
N GLY A 288 -30.22 62.31 -7.64
CA GLY A 288 -30.29 62.13 -6.20
C GLY A 288 -30.87 60.77 -5.81
N THR A 289 -31.92 60.32 -6.51
CA THR A 289 -32.47 58.97 -6.30
C THR A 289 -31.49 57.87 -6.70
N MET A 290 -30.81 58.00 -7.83
CA MET A 290 -29.74 57.07 -8.26
C MET A 290 -28.63 56.95 -7.20
N ILE A 291 -28.15 58.07 -6.67
CA ILE A 291 -27.12 58.10 -5.63
C ILE A 291 -27.64 57.47 -4.34
N ALA A 292 -28.84 57.83 -3.89
CA ALA A 292 -29.42 57.27 -2.67
C ALA A 292 -29.58 55.74 -2.74
N GLY A 293 -30.12 55.21 -3.84
CA GLY A 293 -30.27 53.77 -4.04
C GLY A 293 -28.93 53.03 -4.06
N ASN A 294 -27.91 53.62 -4.70
CA ASN A 294 -26.57 53.03 -4.72
C ASN A 294 -25.85 53.16 -3.37
N LEU A 295 -26.03 54.24 -2.60
CA LEU A 295 -25.48 54.33 -1.23
C LEU A 295 -26.10 53.29 -0.30
N ILE A 296 -27.40 53.02 -0.44
CA ILE A 296 -28.07 51.94 0.29
C ILE A 296 -27.47 50.58 -0.11
N LEU A 297 -27.27 50.32 -1.40
CA LEU A 297 -26.60 49.10 -1.87
C LEU A 297 -25.16 48.99 -1.34
N LEU A 298 -24.38 50.07 -1.36
CA LEU A 298 -23.01 50.08 -0.84
C LEU A 298 -22.97 49.82 0.67
N GLY A 299 -23.83 50.50 1.44
CA GLY A 299 -23.92 50.35 2.89
C GLY A 299 -24.36 48.96 3.30
N THR A 300 -25.36 48.40 2.62
CA THR A 300 -25.82 47.03 2.87
C THR A 300 -24.77 45.98 2.49
N MET A 301 -24.04 46.15 1.38
CA MET A 301 -22.95 45.24 1.00
C MET A 301 -21.75 45.36 1.95
N GLY A 302 -21.44 46.56 2.44
CA GLY A 302 -20.44 46.77 3.49
C GLY A 302 -20.82 46.08 4.80
N TRP A 303 -22.09 46.18 5.20
CA TRP A 303 -22.63 45.49 6.37
C TRP A 303 -22.64 43.96 6.19
N ARG A 304 -23.08 43.46 5.02
CA ARG A 304 -23.04 42.03 4.69
C ARG A 304 -21.61 41.50 4.67
N ARG A 305 -20.65 42.26 4.13
CA ARG A 305 -19.23 41.89 4.11
C ARG A 305 -18.65 41.72 5.52
N SER A 306 -19.07 42.54 6.49
CA SER A 306 -18.56 42.46 7.86
C SER A 306 -19.24 41.37 8.69
N ARG A 307 -20.47 40.97 8.35
CA ARG A 307 -21.25 39.95 9.09
C ARG A 307 -21.38 38.58 8.43
N SER A 308 -21.04 38.44 7.15
CA SER A 308 -21.17 37.15 6.44
C SER A 308 -20.14 36.13 6.92
N ALA A 309 -20.60 35.04 7.53
CA ALA A 309 -19.76 33.90 7.89
C ALA A 309 -19.31 33.07 6.68
N SER A 310 -20.03 33.13 5.55
CA SER A 310 -19.65 32.44 4.30
C SER A 310 -18.55 33.22 3.56
N PRO A 311 -17.43 32.57 3.19
CA PRO A 311 -16.35 33.20 2.41
C PRO A 311 -16.83 33.66 1.05
N ILE A 312 -17.72 32.87 0.46
CA ILE A 312 -18.28 33.10 -0.86
C ILE A 312 -19.16 34.35 -0.78
N ALA A 313 -20.05 34.46 0.22
CA ALA A 313 -20.90 35.63 0.39
C ALA A 313 -20.09 36.90 0.73
N ARG A 314 -19.02 36.77 1.52
CA ARG A 314 -18.10 37.88 1.81
C ARG A 314 -17.35 38.34 0.57
N ASN A 315 -16.85 37.40 -0.23
CA ASN A 315 -16.19 37.69 -1.51
C ASN A 315 -17.15 38.36 -2.50
N GLN A 316 -18.35 37.81 -2.63
CA GLN A 316 -19.42 38.37 -3.47
C GLN A 316 -19.80 39.80 -3.07
N SER A 317 -19.99 40.05 -1.77
CA SER A 317 -20.26 41.41 -1.25
C SER A 317 -19.08 42.35 -1.45
N THR A 318 -17.84 41.84 -1.30
CA THR A 318 -16.63 42.66 -1.48
C THR A 318 -16.45 43.09 -2.93
N MET A 319 -16.69 42.19 -3.88
CA MET A 319 -16.58 42.51 -5.29
C MET A 319 -17.57 43.61 -5.71
N ILE A 320 -18.81 43.57 -5.20
CA ILE A 320 -19.78 44.66 -5.41
C ILE A 320 -19.28 45.98 -4.80
N VAL A 321 -18.77 45.98 -3.57
CA VAL A 321 -18.21 47.19 -2.94
C VAL A 321 -17.06 47.77 -3.77
N ILE A 322 -16.16 46.93 -4.28
CA ILE A 322 -15.03 47.36 -5.12
C ILE A 322 -15.52 47.97 -6.43
N GLY A 323 -16.50 47.36 -7.10
CA GLY A 323 -17.05 47.91 -8.35
C GLY A 323 -17.89 49.18 -8.16
N GLN A 324 -18.59 49.30 -7.03
CA GLN A 324 -19.54 50.37 -6.76
C GLN A 324 -18.90 51.64 -6.21
N THR A 325 -17.80 51.53 -5.47
CA THR A 325 -17.06 52.68 -4.93
C THR A 325 -16.56 53.64 -6.04
N PRO A 326 -15.84 53.20 -7.09
CA PRO A 326 -15.38 54.10 -8.15
C PRO A 326 -16.53 54.66 -9.01
N MET A 327 -17.67 53.98 -9.10
CA MET A 327 -18.88 54.50 -9.75
C MET A 327 -19.47 55.70 -9.00
N LEU A 328 -19.54 55.63 -7.66
CA LEU A 328 -20.22 56.64 -6.86
C LEU A 328 -19.44 57.96 -6.74
N ILE A 329 -18.11 57.91 -6.73
CA ILE A 329 -17.25 59.10 -6.55
C ILE A 329 -17.55 60.21 -7.58
N PRO A 330 -17.43 60.00 -8.90
CA PRO A 330 -17.70 61.05 -9.88
C PRO A 330 -19.19 61.43 -9.91
N LEU A 331 -20.10 60.50 -9.61
CA LEU A 331 -21.54 60.76 -9.59
C LEU A 331 -21.94 61.69 -8.43
N VAL A 332 -21.36 61.49 -7.24
CA VAL A 332 -21.57 62.34 -6.06
C VAL A 332 -20.94 63.72 -6.26
N LEU A 333 -19.74 63.78 -6.83
CA LEU A 333 -19.10 65.06 -7.16
C LEU A 333 -19.93 65.84 -8.19
N TRP A 334 -20.41 65.17 -9.24
CA TRP A 334 -21.31 65.77 -10.22
C TRP A 334 -22.60 66.28 -9.56
N PHE A 335 -23.25 65.46 -8.74
CA PHE A 335 -24.46 65.86 -8.03
C PHE A 335 -24.24 67.04 -7.09
N GLY A 336 -23.11 67.07 -6.37
CA GLY A 336 -22.74 68.17 -5.49
C GLY A 336 -22.64 69.49 -6.25
N VAL A 337 -21.93 69.51 -7.39
CA VAL A 337 -21.83 70.70 -8.24
C VAL A 337 -23.20 71.10 -8.82
N ALA A 338 -23.97 70.12 -9.30
CA ALA A 338 -25.30 70.37 -9.87
C ALA A 338 -26.32 70.93 -8.85
N LEU A 339 -26.14 70.65 -7.55
CA LEU A 339 -26.98 71.19 -6.47
C LEU A 339 -26.84 72.70 -6.30
N PHE A 340 -25.65 73.25 -6.59
CA PHE A 340 -25.35 74.68 -6.44
C PHE A 340 -25.59 75.50 -7.72
N GLY A 341 -26.14 74.90 -8.77
CA GLY A 341 -26.41 75.59 -10.03
C GLY A 341 -25.22 75.67 -10.98
N ASP A 342 -24.03 75.25 -10.53
CA ASP A 342 -22.83 75.22 -11.35
C ASP A 342 -22.76 73.98 -12.25
N GLN A 343 -22.02 74.09 -13.35
CA GLN A 343 -21.73 72.96 -14.24
C GLN A 343 -20.42 72.26 -13.81
N PRO A 344 -20.40 70.91 -13.77
CA PRO A 344 -19.19 70.16 -13.40
C PRO A 344 -18.09 70.33 -14.44
N ASN A 345 -16.84 70.32 -13.97
CA ASN A 345 -15.68 70.28 -14.85
C ASN A 345 -15.80 69.10 -15.84
N SER A 346 -15.47 69.37 -17.10
CA SER A 346 -15.37 68.45 -18.23
C SER A 346 -14.80 67.05 -17.87
N ALA A 347 -13.77 66.98 -17.03
CA ALA A 347 -13.17 65.71 -16.57
C ALA A 347 -14.10 64.84 -15.70
N ILE A 348 -14.94 65.46 -14.86
CA ILE A 348 -15.90 64.75 -13.98
C ILE A 348 -16.97 64.07 -14.85
N ILE A 349 -17.39 64.73 -15.93
CA ILE A 349 -18.39 64.22 -16.88
C ILE A 349 -17.87 62.94 -17.53
N VAL A 350 -16.62 62.95 -18.02
CA VAL A 350 -16.00 61.77 -18.66
C VAL A 350 -15.90 60.60 -17.67
N LEU A 351 -15.43 60.86 -16.43
CA LEU A 351 -15.34 59.82 -15.41
C LEU A 351 -16.71 59.24 -15.02
N ALA A 352 -17.75 60.09 -14.96
CA ALA A 352 -19.13 59.67 -14.69
C ALA A 352 -19.75 58.85 -15.83
N GLN A 353 -19.18 58.88 -17.04
CA GLN A 353 -19.63 58.07 -18.18
C GLN A 353 -18.92 56.71 -18.29
N VAL A 354 -17.70 56.58 -17.76
CA VAL A 354 -16.88 55.36 -17.91
C VAL A 354 -16.89 54.49 -16.65
N LEU A 355 -16.63 55.09 -15.48
CA LEU A 355 -16.48 54.32 -14.24
C LEU A 355 -17.72 53.52 -13.80
N PRO A 356 -18.97 53.92 -14.10
CA PRO A 356 -20.13 53.11 -13.72
C PRO A 356 -20.16 51.71 -14.34
N ILE A 357 -19.40 51.45 -15.41
CA ILE A 357 -19.31 50.10 -16.01
C ILE A 357 -18.72 49.06 -15.04
N LEU A 358 -17.90 49.51 -14.08
CA LEU A 358 -17.19 48.63 -13.15
C LEU A 358 -18.14 47.91 -12.20
N PHE A 359 -19.23 48.55 -11.78
CA PHE A 359 -20.15 47.97 -10.81
C PHE A 359 -20.89 46.74 -11.36
N PRO A 360 -21.60 46.79 -12.50
CA PRO A 360 -22.32 45.61 -12.97
C PRO A 360 -21.36 44.52 -13.45
N LEU A 361 -20.17 44.86 -13.98
CA LEU A 361 -19.14 43.87 -14.28
C LEU A 361 -18.66 43.14 -13.02
N ALA A 362 -18.41 43.88 -11.94
CA ALA A 362 -18.02 43.31 -10.66
C ALA A 362 -19.15 42.47 -10.03
N ALA A 363 -20.40 42.92 -10.12
CA ALA A 363 -21.57 42.16 -9.67
C ALA A 363 -21.77 40.87 -10.48
N LEU A 364 -21.60 40.94 -11.80
CA LEU A 364 -21.71 39.79 -12.71
C LEU A 364 -20.61 38.77 -12.45
N TYR A 365 -19.37 39.24 -12.27
CA TYR A 365 -18.26 38.41 -11.83
C TYR A 365 -18.56 37.73 -10.49
N ALA A 366 -19.06 38.49 -9.50
CA ALA A 366 -19.42 37.97 -8.19
C ALA A 366 -20.50 36.89 -8.27
N ALA A 367 -21.48 37.05 -9.16
CA ALA A 367 -22.55 36.09 -9.36
C ALA A 367 -22.10 34.83 -10.12
N LEU A 368 -21.12 34.94 -11.02
CA LEU A 368 -20.67 33.85 -11.89
C LEU A 368 -19.64 32.89 -11.25
N GLN A 369 -18.89 33.31 -10.22
CA GLN A 369 -17.71 32.56 -9.78
C GLN A 369 -17.83 31.82 -8.43
N PHE A 370 -17.58 30.51 -8.48
CA PHE A 370 -17.09 29.68 -7.39
C PHE A 370 -15.53 29.72 -7.39
N ARG A 371 -14.92 30.35 -6.37
CA ARG A 371 -13.55 30.06 -5.84
C ARG A 371 -12.26 30.33 -6.66
N LEU A 372 -12.20 31.10 -7.76
CA LEU A 372 -10.93 31.22 -8.52
C LEU A 372 -10.02 32.41 -8.15
N VAL A 373 -10.48 33.38 -7.36
CA VAL A 373 -9.63 34.54 -7.00
C VAL A 373 -9.57 34.73 -5.49
N ASP A 374 -8.33 34.79 -4.99
CA ASP A 374 -8.00 35.00 -3.58
C ASP A 374 -8.42 36.42 -3.19
N THR A 375 -9.62 36.53 -2.61
CA THR A 375 -10.26 37.82 -2.28
C THR A 375 -9.35 38.73 -1.49
N ASP A 376 -8.57 38.15 -0.59
CA ASP A 376 -7.62 38.86 0.26
C ASP A 376 -6.54 39.55 -0.58
N ARG A 377 -6.03 38.88 -1.63
CA ARG A 377 -5.06 39.45 -2.56
C ARG A 377 -5.67 40.55 -3.40
N VAL A 378 -6.89 40.36 -3.91
CA VAL A 378 -7.58 41.41 -4.67
C VAL A 378 -7.84 42.63 -3.80
N ILE A 379 -8.34 42.46 -2.57
CA ILE A 379 -8.60 43.56 -1.64
C ILE A 379 -7.31 44.31 -1.34
N THR A 380 -6.24 43.61 -0.96
CA THR A 380 -4.97 44.27 -0.65
C THR A 380 -4.44 44.99 -1.88
N GLN A 381 -4.50 44.38 -3.07
CA GLN A 381 -4.06 45.01 -4.31
C GLN A 381 -4.93 46.20 -4.71
N THR A 382 -6.26 46.11 -4.67
CA THR A 382 -7.15 47.23 -5.01
C THR A 382 -7.11 48.35 -3.98
N THR A 383 -6.99 48.03 -2.69
CA THR A 383 -6.84 49.04 -1.63
C THR A 383 -5.48 49.72 -1.74
N LEU A 384 -4.41 48.94 -1.97
CA LEU A 384 -3.06 49.47 -2.16
C LEU A 384 -2.98 50.33 -3.44
N TYR A 385 -3.34 49.77 -4.59
CA TYR A 385 -3.27 50.49 -5.86
C TYR A 385 -4.28 51.64 -5.93
N GLY A 386 -5.46 51.53 -5.31
CA GLY A 386 -6.44 52.62 -5.21
C GLY A 386 -5.96 53.76 -4.33
N ALA A 387 -5.43 53.47 -3.14
CA ALA A 387 -4.86 54.49 -2.26
C ALA A 387 -3.60 55.12 -2.88
N MET A 388 -2.78 54.31 -3.58
CA MET A 388 -1.63 54.83 -4.32
C MET A 388 -2.05 55.72 -5.49
N LEU A 389 -3.08 55.35 -6.26
CA LEU A 389 -3.60 56.18 -7.34
C LEU A 389 -4.15 57.50 -6.80
N ALA A 390 -4.93 57.47 -5.72
CA ALA A 390 -5.47 58.65 -5.07
C ALA A 390 -4.34 59.57 -4.58
N LEU A 391 -3.34 59.00 -3.92
CA LEU A 391 -2.21 59.77 -3.41
C LEU A 391 -1.33 60.30 -4.54
N MET A 392 -1.06 59.52 -5.59
CA MET A 392 -0.33 59.99 -6.77
C MET A 392 -1.06 61.13 -7.46
N THR A 393 -2.38 61.01 -7.63
CA THR A 393 -3.22 62.05 -8.23
C THR A 393 -3.20 63.32 -7.38
N LEU A 394 -3.34 63.18 -6.05
CA LEU A 394 -3.29 64.29 -5.11
C LEU A 394 -1.91 64.94 -5.08
N SER A 395 -0.84 64.16 -5.05
CA SER A 395 0.54 64.65 -5.07
C SER A 395 0.84 65.37 -6.37
N TYR A 396 0.43 64.82 -7.52
CA TYR A 396 0.55 65.49 -8.80
C TYR A 396 -0.22 66.82 -8.82
N TRP A 397 -1.47 66.82 -8.36
CA TRP A 397 -2.29 68.04 -8.28
C TRP A 397 -1.66 69.10 -7.36
N LEU A 398 -1.18 68.71 -6.17
CA LEU A 398 -0.52 69.62 -5.23
C LEU A 398 0.80 70.18 -5.78
N ILE A 399 1.60 69.34 -6.46
CA ILE A 399 2.86 69.78 -7.09
C ILE A 399 2.55 70.78 -8.21
N VAL A 400 1.61 70.46 -9.10
CA VAL A 400 1.21 71.35 -10.20
C VAL A 400 0.61 72.64 -9.65
N ALA A 401 -0.23 72.59 -8.62
CA ALA A 401 -0.81 73.77 -7.97
C ALA A 401 0.26 74.64 -7.29
N ALA A 402 1.20 74.04 -6.58
CA ALA A 402 2.31 74.76 -5.96
C ALA A 402 3.18 75.47 -7.01
N ILE A 403 3.51 74.77 -8.11
CA ILE A 403 4.28 75.36 -9.21
C ILE A 403 3.48 76.47 -9.90
N ALA A 404 2.18 76.30 -10.13
CA ALA A 404 1.33 77.31 -10.75
C ALA A 404 1.30 78.60 -9.92
N VAL A 405 1.21 78.49 -8.59
CA VAL A 405 1.29 79.62 -7.66
C VAL A 405 2.67 80.30 -7.70
N ILE A 406 3.75 79.53 -7.75
CA ILE A 406 5.13 80.08 -7.82
C ILE A 406 5.38 80.80 -9.16
N VAL A 407 4.85 80.27 -10.26
CA VAL A 407 5.04 80.80 -11.62
C VAL A 407 4.03 81.91 -11.96
N GLY A 408 2.99 82.10 -11.15
CA GLY A 408 1.94 83.10 -11.39
C GLY A 408 1.09 82.79 -12.63
N ARG A 409 0.95 81.51 -13.00
CA ARG A 409 0.18 81.03 -14.16
C ARG A 409 -1.06 80.26 -13.71
N ASN A 410 -2.06 80.18 -14.59
CA ASN A 410 -3.20 79.31 -14.36
C ASN A 410 -2.76 77.85 -14.26
N THR A 411 -3.43 77.10 -13.39
CA THR A 411 -3.14 75.68 -13.12
C THR A 411 -3.27 74.81 -14.38
N ARG A 412 -4.19 75.17 -15.29
CA ARG A 412 -4.38 74.49 -16.59
C ARG A 412 -3.16 74.61 -17.50
N ASP A 413 -2.62 75.82 -17.66
CA ASP A 413 -1.46 76.06 -18.54
C ASP A 413 -0.17 75.49 -17.94
N THR A 414 -0.09 75.46 -16.60
CA THR A 414 1.03 74.87 -15.86
C THR A 414 1.04 73.34 -15.99
N ALA A 415 -0.14 72.71 -16.01
CA ALA A 415 -0.30 71.27 -16.15
C ALA A 415 0.13 70.73 -17.53
N LEU A 416 0.10 71.56 -18.57
CA LEU A 416 0.42 71.18 -19.96
C LEU A 416 1.91 71.36 -20.32
N SER A 417 2.73 71.92 -19.42
CA SER A 417 4.17 72.12 -19.67
C SER A 417 4.95 70.80 -19.61
N PRO A 418 5.61 70.36 -20.69
CA PRO A 418 6.32 69.08 -20.74
C PRO A 418 7.40 68.93 -19.66
N LEU A 419 8.11 70.02 -19.34
CA LEU A 419 9.18 70.05 -18.32
C LEU A 419 8.62 69.86 -16.90
N LEU A 420 7.46 70.47 -16.62
CA LEU A 420 6.83 70.37 -15.30
C LEU A 420 6.17 69.01 -15.11
N ILE A 421 5.56 68.47 -16.16
CA ILE A 421 5.08 67.08 -16.18
C ILE A 421 6.24 66.12 -15.88
N PHE A 422 7.38 66.28 -16.57
CA PHE A 422 8.56 65.45 -16.32
C PHE A 422 9.05 65.54 -14.87
N THR A 423 9.12 66.76 -14.32
CA THR A 423 9.56 67.00 -12.93
C THR A 423 8.59 66.40 -11.91
N ALA A 424 7.29 66.58 -12.12
CA ALA A 424 6.26 66.01 -11.25
C ALA A 424 6.26 64.47 -11.31
N ILE A 425 6.38 63.88 -12.51
CA ILE A 425 6.50 62.42 -12.68
C ILE A 425 7.75 61.89 -11.99
N PHE A 426 8.89 62.58 -12.12
CA PHE A 426 10.15 62.19 -11.48
C PHE A 426 10.06 62.20 -9.95
N VAL A 427 9.49 63.25 -9.36
CA VAL A 427 9.25 63.36 -7.91
C VAL A 427 8.31 62.26 -7.42
N VAL A 428 7.23 62.01 -8.15
CA VAL A 428 6.27 60.94 -7.83
C VAL A 428 6.94 59.56 -7.94
N ALA A 429 7.77 59.30 -8.96
CA ALA A 429 8.45 58.02 -9.15
C ALA A 429 9.44 57.70 -8.02
N ILE A 430 10.18 58.69 -7.52
CA ILE A 430 11.12 58.52 -6.39
C ILE A 430 10.37 58.23 -5.09
N THR A 431 9.26 58.94 -4.84
CA THR A 431 8.48 58.77 -3.61
C THR A 431 7.57 57.53 -3.62
N PHE A 432 7.27 56.97 -4.79
CA PHE A 432 6.35 55.85 -4.97
C PHE A 432 6.75 54.57 -4.23
N ASN A 433 7.99 54.11 -4.40
CA ASN A 433 8.44 52.84 -3.82
C ASN A 433 8.46 52.80 -2.29
N PRO A 434 9.06 53.78 -1.58
CA PRO A 434 9.06 53.76 -0.11
C PRO A 434 7.64 53.90 0.48
N LEU A 435 6.81 54.72 -0.16
CA LEU A 435 5.43 54.93 0.23
C LEU A 435 4.55 53.69 0.02
N ARG A 436 4.72 52.99 -1.12
CA ARG A 436 4.09 51.70 -1.38
C ARG A 436 4.44 50.70 -0.28
N ALA A 437 5.71 50.60 0.10
CA ALA A 437 6.16 49.67 1.13
C ALA A 437 5.55 50.01 2.50
N LEU A 438 5.44 51.29 2.87
CA LEU A 438 4.78 51.74 4.09
C LEU A 438 3.28 51.41 4.08
N LEU A 439 2.59 51.75 2.99
CA LEU A 439 1.16 51.49 2.85
C LEU A 439 0.86 50.00 2.91
N GLN A 440 1.68 49.18 2.25
CA GLN A 440 1.50 47.74 2.23
C GLN A 440 1.67 47.12 3.63
N ARG A 441 2.68 47.55 4.39
CA ARG A 441 2.84 47.12 5.79
C ARG A 441 1.66 47.54 6.67
N ALA A 442 1.14 48.76 6.48
CA ALA A 442 0.01 49.26 7.24
C ALA A 442 -1.29 48.50 6.90
N ILE A 443 -1.56 48.24 5.62
CA ILE A 443 -2.69 47.45 5.17
C ILE A 443 -2.61 46.03 5.72
N ASP A 444 -1.44 45.39 5.61
CA ASP A 444 -1.26 44.02 6.09
C ASP A 444 -1.43 43.91 7.62
N ALA A 445 -0.99 44.92 8.38
CA ALA A 445 -1.15 44.98 9.83
C ALA A 445 -2.61 45.11 10.28
N VAL A 446 -3.44 45.81 9.50
CA VAL A 446 -4.86 46.02 9.80
C VAL A 446 -5.73 44.86 9.29
N TYR A 447 -5.47 44.35 8.09
CA TYR A 447 -6.32 43.35 7.44
C TYR A 447 -5.99 41.90 7.83
N PHE A 448 -4.73 41.54 8.10
CA PHE A 448 -4.33 40.15 8.34
C PHE A 448 -3.98 39.83 9.80
N ARG A 449 -4.31 40.70 10.75
CA ARG A 449 -3.93 40.53 12.17
C ARG A 449 -4.37 39.18 12.76
N ALA A 450 -5.62 38.77 12.53
CA ALA A 450 -6.16 37.50 13.02
C ALA A 450 -5.52 36.29 12.32
N ARG A 451 -5.36 36.35 10.99
CA ARG A 451 -4.75 35.27 10.19
C ARG A 451 -3.30 35.02 10.60
N ARG A 452 -2.52 36.08 10.85
CA ARG A 452 -1.13 35.98 11.30
C ARG A 452 -1.03 35.40 12.71
N GLN A 453 -1.93 35.80 13.61
CA GLN A 453 -2.02 35.21 14.95
C GLN A 453 -2.33 33.71 14.87
N TYR A 454 -3.35 33.30 14.11
CA TYR A 454 -3.70 31.88 13.95
C TYR A 454 -2.57 31.05 13.35
N GLN A 455 -1.82 31.58 12.38
CA GLN A 455 -0.63 30.89 11.85
C GLN A 455 0.42 30.65 12.93
N THR A 456 0.74 31.65 13.75
CA THR A 456 1.71 31.49 14.86
C THR A 456 1.24 30.44 15.89
N TYR A 457 -0.05 30.43 16.23
CA TYR A 457 -0.60 29.41 17.13
C TYR A 457 -0.62 28.01 16.49
N LEU A 458 -0.90 27.90 15.19
CA LEU A 458 -0.89 26.63 14.47
C LEU A 458 0.53 26.07 14.34
N GLU A 459 1.55 26.90 14.07
CA GLU A 459 2.96 26.51 14.05
C GLU A 459 3.45 26.08 15.44
N LYS A 460 2.97 26.76 16.50
CA LYS A 460 3.26 26.36 17.87
C LYS A 460 2.59 25.03 18.21
N PHE A 461 1.31 24.89 17.92
CA PHE A 461 0.57 23.64 18.11
C PHE A 461 1.22 22.48 17.35
N SER A 462 1.60 22.67 16.09
CA SER A 462 2.29 21.65 15.28
C SER A 462 3.60 21.19 15.89
N ARG A 463 4.33 22.06 16.60
CA ARG A 463 5.54 21.67 17.33
C ARG A 463 5.18 20.93 18.62
N ASP A 464 4.31 21.50 19.42
CA ASP A 464 3.95 20.97 20.73
C ASP A 464 3.23 19.60 20.60
N VAL A 465 2.43 19.39 19.56
CA VAL A 465 1.68 18.15 19.33
C VAL A 465 2.58 16.96 19.01
N THR A 466 3.78 17.20 18.45
CA THR A 466 4.76 16.13 18.22
C THR A 466 5.37 15.57 19.51
N GLN A 467 5.24 16.31 20.62
CA GLN A 467 5.72 15.88 21.95
C GLN A 467 4.62 15.18 22.76
N ALA A 468 3.36 15.24 22.31
CA ALA A 468 2.25 14.57 22.99
C ALA A 468 2.27 13.08 22.65
N VAL A 469 2.44 12.24 23.67
CA VAL A 469 2.48 10.77 23.53
C VAL A 469 1.14 10.15 23.87
N SER A 470 0.44 10.68 24.88
CA SER A 470 -0.85 10.15 25.33
C SER A 470 -2.04 10.93 24.77
N LEU A 471 -3.20 10.28 24.71
CA LEU A 471 -4.46 10.91 24.30
C LEU A 471 -4.88 12.06 25.25
N ALA A 472 -4.52 11.96 26.53
CA ALA A 472 -4.73 13.01 27.53
C ALA A 472 -3.87 14.26 27.24
N ASP A 473 -2.61 14.07 26.83
CA ASP A 473 -1.72 15.19 26.48
C ASP A 473 -2.20 15.89 25.21
N VAL A 474 -2.65 15.13 24.21
CA VAL A 474 -3.26 15.69 22.99
C VAL A 474 -4.50 16.51 23.34
N THR A 475 -5.41 15.97 24.16
CA THR A 475 -6.64 16.67 24.58
C THR A 475 -6.31 17.97 25.33
N ARG A 476 -5.34 17.93 26.26
CA ARG A 476 -4.89 19.11 27.02
C ARG A 476 -4.29 20.19 26.12
N LEU A 477 -3.52 19.78 25.10
CA LEU A 477 -2.91 20.71 24.16
C LEU A 477 -3.96 21.40 23.28
N ILE A 478 -4.97 20.66 22.82
CA ILE A 478 -6.09 21.21 22.05
C ILE A 478 -6.85 22.23 22.91
N GLN A 479 -7.16 21.88 24.16
CA GLN A 479 -7.91 22.74 25.06
C GLN A 479 -7.17 24.05 25.33
N ASN A 480 -5.88 23.97 25.68
CA ASN A 480 -5.03 25.14 25.88
C ASN A 480 -4.93 26.03 24.63
N THR A 481 -4.94 25.43 23.44
CA THR A 481 -4.84 26.18 22.18
C THR A 481 -6.14 26.89 21.88
N LEU A 482 -7.28 26.18 21.93
CA LEU A 482 -8.59 26.76 21.69
C LEU A 482 -8.98 27.80 22.74
N ASP A 483 -8.61 27.62 24.02
CA ASP A 483 -8.89 28.61 25.06
C ASP A 483 -8.14 29.93 24.82
N LYS A 484 -6.89 29.87 24.34
CA LYS A 484 -6.07 31.06 24.06
C LYS A 484 -6.48 31.79 22.78
N THR A 485 -7.06 31.10 21.79
CA THR A 485 -7.39 31.69 20.49
C THR A 485 -8.86 32.02 20.34
N LEU A 486 -9.74 31.12 20.74
CA LEU A 486 -11.18 31.18 20.49
C LEU A 486 -12.01 31.36 21.78
N SER A 487 -11.47 30.90 22.91
CA SER A 487 -12.12 30.90 24.23
C SER A 487 -13.54 30.32 24.21
N PRO A 488 -13.71 29.06 23.75
CA PRO A 488 -15.02 28.38 23.78
C PRO A 488 -15.46 28.13 25.23
N THR A 489 -16.77 27.98 25.46
CA THR A 489 -17.32 27.60 26.77
C THR A 489 -16.94 26.18 27.17
N HIS A 490 -16.94 25.26 26.21
CA HIS A 490 -16.54 23.87 26.37
C HIS A 490 -16.02 23.32 25.03
N MET A 491 -15.31 22.20 25.10
CA MET A 491 -14.87 21.44 23.94
C MET A 491 -14.91 19.96 24.28
N ILE A 492 -15.42 19.14 23.37
CA ILE A 492 -15.58 17.70 23.57
C ILE A 492 -14.88 17.00 22.41
N LEU A 493 -13.84 16.24 22.73
CA LEU A 493 -13.13 15.40 21.78
C LEU A 493 -13.75 14.01 21.77
N PHE A 494 -14.23 13.57 20.61
CA PHE A 494 -14.69 12.20 20.38
C PHE A 494 -13.62 11.43 19.63
N VAL A 495 -13.27 10.26 20.15
CA VAL A 495 -12.27 9.37 19.54
C VAL A 495 -12.90 8.02 19.29
N ARG A 496 -12.55 7.41 18.15
CA ARG A 496 -13.04 6.09 17.77
C ARG A 496 -12.38 5.01 18.64
N ASP A 497 -13.20 4.24 19.33
CA ASP A 497 -12.80 3.02 20.00
C ASP A 497 -12.62 1.91 18.96
N ILE A 498 -11.43 1.31 18.92
CA ILE A 498 -11.06 0.27 17.95
C ILE A 498 -11.69 -1.09 18.26
N VAL A 499 -12.13 -1.33 19.50
CA VAL A 499 -12.68 -2.62 19.95
C VAL A 499 -14.17 -2.69 19.65
N ILE A 500 -14.92 -1.66 20.05
CA ILE A 500 -16.39 -1.64 19.91
C ILE A 500 -16.90 -0.83 18.70
N TYR A 501 -16.01 -0.20 17.94
CA TYR A 501 -16.32 0.59 16.74
C TYR A 501 -17.27 1.78 16.96
N GLU A 502 -17.28 2.34 18.17
CA GLU A 502 -18.04 3.54 18.55
C GLU A 502 -17.13 4.75 18.78
N TYR A 503 -17.68 5.95 18.62
CA TYR A 503 -17.01 7.21 18.96
C TYR A 503 -17.43 7.63 20.36
N ARG A 504 -16.45 7.70 21.25
CA ARG A 504 -16.65 8.02 22.67
C ARG A 504 -16.02 9.36 23.05
N PRO A 505 -16.68 10.13 23.93
CA PRO A 505 -16.13 11.37 24.44
C PRO A 505 -14.92 11.07 25.33
N GLN A 506 -13.87 11.86 25.17
CA GLN A 506 -12.70 11.80 26.03
C GLN A 506 -12.96 12.57 27.33
N PRO A 507 -12.49 12.07 28.48
CA PRO A 507 -12.60 12.79 29.75
C PRO A 507 -11.84 14.11 29.70
N ASP A 508 -12.33 15.11 30.41
CA ASP A 508 -11.62 16.38 30.52
C ASP A 508 -10.26 16.13 31.20
N PRO A 509 -9.14 16.57 30.62
CA PRO A 509 -7.80 16.27 31.12
C PRO A 509 -7.48 16.96 32.46
N THR A 510 -8.33 17.86 32.93
CA THR A 510 -8.20 18.62 34.18
C THR A 510 -9.08 18.03 35.29
N THR A 511 -10.32 17.64 34.97
CA THR A 511 -11.27 17.10 35.96
C THR A 511 -11.35 15.57 35.98
N GLY A 512 -10.89 14.91 34.91
CA GLY A 512 -10.99 13.46 34.72
C GLY A 512 -12.42 12.96 34.46
N GLN A 513 -13.42 13.85 34.40
CA GLN A 513 -14.82 13.50 34.19
C GLN A 513 -15.23 13.65 32.74
N LEU A 514 -16.18 12.82 32.29
CA LEU A 514 -16.81 12.94 31.00
C LEU A 514 -17.73 14.16 30.97
N ILE A 515 -17.58 15.00 29.94
CA ILE A 515 -18.42 16.19 29.73
C ILE A 515 -19.84 15.77 29.26
N THR A 516 -19.95 14.61 28.62
CA THR A 516 -21.20 14.04 28.12
C THR A 516 -21.13 12.52 28.06
N ASP A 517 -22.27 11.84 28.21
CA ASP A 517 -22.41 10.39 28.05
C ASP A 517 -22.88 9.99 26.63
N VAL A 518 -23.06 10.97 25.75
CA VAL A 518 -23.51 10.72 24.37
C VAL A 518 -22.41 9.96 23.62
N THR A 519 -22.75 8.85 22.97
CA THR A 519 -21.86 8.11 22.05
C THR A 519 -22.44 8.08 20.63
N PHE A 520 -21.58 7.83 19.65
CA PHE A 520 -21.98 7.73 18.24
C PHE A 520 -21.44 6.45 17.62
N VAL A 521 -22.30 5.66 16.98
CA VAL A 521 -21.88 4.50 16.20
C VAL A 521 -21.26 4.95 14.86
N SER A 522 -20.44 4.09 14.26
CA SER A 522 -19.75 4.40 12.99
C SER A 522 -20.69 4.70 11.80
N GLU A 523 -21.93 4.20 11.84
CA GLU A 523 -22.95 4.43 10.81
C GLU A 523 -23.95 5.55 11.19
N SER A 524 -23.67 6.32 12.24
CA SER A 524 -24.50 7.46 12.63
C SER A 524 -24.51 8.53 11.54
N GLY A 525 -25.63 9.25 11.42
CA GLY A 525 -25.84 10.28 10.41
C GLY A 525 -24.79 11.40 10.43
N LEU A 526 -24.39 11.82 11.63
CA LEU A 526 -23.31 12.78 11.87
C LEU A 526 -21.96 12.22 11.42
N VAL A 527 -21.60 11.01 11.84
CA VAL A 527 -20.30 10.38 11.52
C VAL A 527 -20.19 10.16 10.01
N ARG A 528 -21.25 9.67 9.36
CA ARG A 528 -21.29 9.50 7.90
C ARG A 528 -21.15 10.83 7.16
N TYR A 529 -21.83 11.88 7.61
CA TYR A 529 -21.69 13.22 7.05
C TYR A 529 -20.24 13.74 7.16
N LEU A 530 -19.64 13.60 8.36
CA LEU A 530 -18.26 14.00 8.63
C LEU A 530 -17.22 13.11 7.92
N ARG A 531 -17.58 11.88 7.51
CA ARG A 531 -16.72 10.98 6.74
C ARG A 531 -16.78 11.27 5.23
N GLU A 532 -17.97 11.52 4.69
CA GLU A 532 -18.22 11.50 3.23
C GLU A 532 -18.41 12.89 2.61
N ARG A 533 -19.02 13.86 3.32
CA ARG A 533 -19.48 15.12 2.70
C ARG A 533 -18.70 16.37 3.10
N ALA A 534 -18.36 16.52 4.37
CA ALA A 534 -17.67 17.72 4.85
C ALA A 534 -16.75 17.44 6.05
N SER A 535 -15.67 18.21 6.17
CA SER A 535 -14.77 18.26 7.33
C SER A 535 -15.42 18.99 8.51
N VAL A 536 -16.27 19.99 8.25
CA VAL A 536 -16.90 20.83 9.28
C VAL A 536 -18.43 20.85 9.12
N LEU A 537 -19.15 20.71 10.22
CA LEU A 537 -20.57 20.98 10.36
C LEU A 537 -20.77 22.27 11.19
N ASP A 538 -21.34 23.28 10.53
CA ASP A 538 -21.65 24.59 11.09
C ASP A 538 -23.15 24.68 11.44
N LEU A 539 -23.44 24.74 12.75
CA LEU A 539 -24.78 24.71 13.34
C LEU A 539 -25.26 26.11 13.76
N LEU A 540 -24.70 27.18 13.19
CA LEU A 540 -25.16 28.56 13.41
C LEU A 540 -26.68 28.71 13.21
N GLU A 541 -27.30 29.55 14.05
CA GLU A 541 -28.76 29.78 14.05
C GLU A 541 -29.29 30.15 12.65
N GLY A 542 -30.27 29.37 12.17
CA GLY A 542 -31.00 29.64 10.94
C GLY A 542 -30.62 28.80 9.71
N ARG A 543 -29.63 27.90 9.81
CA ARG A 543 -29.38 26.89 8.76
C ARG A 543 -30.12 25.58 9.04
N PRO A 544 -30.83 24.99 8.06
CA PRO A 544 -31.40 23.67 8.23
C PRO A 544 -30.30 22.60 8.32
N LEU A 545 -30.45 21.64 9.24
CA LEU A 545 -29.56 20.49 9.36
C LEU A 545 -29.53 19.68 8.04
N PRO A 546 -28.34 19.23 7.57
CA PRO A 546 -28.24 18.35 6.42
C PRO A 546 -29.06 17.07 6.62
N LEU A 547 -29.71 16.57 5.56
CA LEU A 547 -30.62 15.42 5.61
C LEU A 547 -30.02 14.19 6.31
N ASP A 548 -28.71 13.95 6.14
CA ASP A 548 -28.04 12.80 6.74
C ASP A 548 -27.89 12.91 8.25
N VAL A 549 -27.78 14.14 8.79
CA VAL A 549 -27.54 14.41 10.21
C VAL A 549 -28.86 14.51 11.00
N ILE A 550 -30.01 14.56 10.31
CA ILE A 550 -31.33 14.69 10.95
C ILE A 550 -31.59 13.51 11.91
N SER A 551 -31.11 12.30 11.60
CA SER A 551 -31.26 11.13 12.48
C SER A 551 -30.63 11.34 13.86
N ASP A 552 -29.57 12.15 13.93
CA ASP A 552 -28.82 12.41 15.16
C ASP A 552 -29.15 13.76 15.78
N ARG A 553 -30.22 14.44 15.33
CA ARG A 553 -30.58 15.80 15.78
C ARG A 553 -30.62 15.95 17.30
N ALA A 554 -31.18 14.98 18.01
CA ALA A 554 -31.26 15.01 19.47
C ALA A 554 -29.87 14.92 20.13
N ARG A 555 -29.01 14.01 19.64
CA ARG A 555 -27.65 13.84 20.14
C ARG A 555 -26.78 15.07 19.84
N VAL A 556 -26.89 15.61 18.63
CA VAL A 556 -26.18 16.84 18.21
C VAL A 556 -26.61 18.05 19.04
N ALA A 557 -27.91 18.19 19.34
CA ALA A 557 -28.41 19.28 20.17
C ALA A 557 -27.89 19.23 21.62
N LEU A 558 -27.73 18.02 22.18
CA LEU A 558 -27.19 17.82 23.53
C LEU A 558 -25.72 18.25 23.66
N LEU A 559 -24.95 18.24 22.56
CA LEU A 559 -23.55 18.68 22.58
C LEU A 559 -23.41 20.19 22.82
N GLY A 560 -24.45 21.00 22.54
CA GLY A 560 -24.38 22.45 22.73
C GLY A 560 -23.30 23.17 21.91
N ALA A 561 -22.83 22.55 20.84
CA ALA A 561 -21.69 22.99 20.05
C ALA A 561 -22.12 23.59 18.70
N PRO A 562 -21.90 24.89 18.43
CA PRO A 562 -22.18 25.50 17.12
C PRO A 562 -21.25 25.00 16.00
N ILE A 563 -20.09 24.42 16.34
CA ILE A 563 -19.14 23.88 15.37
C ILE A 563 -18.81 22.44 15.75
N ILE A 564 -18.90 21.53 14.78
CA ILE A 564 -18.39 20.16 14.89
C ILE A 564 -17.44 19.93 13.73
N VAL A 565 -16.20 19.52 14.00
CA VAL A 565 -15.19 19.23 12.98
C VAL A 565 -14.75 17.76 13.05
N GLY A 566 -14.71 17.09 11.91
CA GLY A 566 -14.24 15.70 11.80
C GLY A 566 -12.72 15.61 11.80
N LEU A 567 -12.17 14.69 12.57
CA LEU A 567 -10.75 14.35 12.61
C LEU A 567 -10.50 13.19 11.63
N ARG A 568 -10.21 13.53 10.38
CA ARG A 568 -10.05 12.55 9.30
C ARG A 568 -8.60 12.05 9.25
N GLY A 569 -8.42 10.75 9.44
CA GLY A 569 -7.18 10.06 9.09
C GLY A 569 -7.11 9.77 7.58
N GLN A 570 -6.07 9.08 7.12
CA GLN A 570 -5.88 8.80 5.70
C GLN A 570 -6.95 7.87 5.09
N LYS A 571 -7.56 7.00 5.90
CA LYS A 571 -8.54 5.99 5.44
C LYS A 571 -9.86 6.00 6.21
N VAL A 572 -9.90 6.52 7.43
CA VAL A 572 -11.09 6.49 8.31
C VAL A 572 -11.18 7.80 9.12
N LEU A 573 -12.38 8.12 9.60
CA LEU A 573 -12.57 9.18 10.59
C LEU A 573 -12.03 8.68 11.95
N ASN A 574 -10.95 9.26 12.45
CA ASN A 574 -10.33 8.86 13.73
C ASN A 574 -11.12 9.42 14.93
N GLY A 575 -11.87 10.49 14.71
CA GLY A 575 -12.65 11.16 15.73
C GLY A 575 -13.40 12.37 15.20
N PHE A 576 -14.01 13.15 16.09
CA PHE A 576 -14.50 14.50 15.78
C PHE A 576 -14.45 15.37 17.03
N LEU A 577 -14.42 16.68 16.83
CA LEU A 577 -14.28 17.67 17.87
C LEU A 577 -15.50 18.58 17.85
N ALA A 578 -16.22 18.64 18.97
CA ALA A 578 -17.33 19.56 19.17
C ALA A 578 -16.85 20.79 19.95
N VAL A 579 -17.01 21.98 19.38
CA VAL A 579 -16.55 23.24 19.95
C VAL A 579 -17.76 24.10 20.34
N GLY A 580 -17.89 24.37 21.64
CA GLY A 580 -18.96 25.17 22.24
C GLY A 580 -18.94 26.65 21.79
N PRO A 581 -20.00 27.42 22.07
CA PRO A 581 -20.03 28.86 21.76
C PRO A 581 -18.93 29.62 22.49
N ARG A 582 -18.51 30.77 21.94
CA ARG A 582 -17.48 31.61 22.59
C ARG A 582 -18.00 32.15 23.93
N LYS A 583 -17.13 32.23 24.94
CA LYS A 583 -17.44 32.80 26.27
C LYS A 583 -17.94 34.26 26.21
N ASN A 584 -17.54 35.01 25.17
CA ASN A 584 -17.95 36.40 24.95
C ASN A 584 -19.28 36.56 24.16
N GLY A 585 -19.92 35.46 23.75
CA GLY A 585 -21.19 35.48 23.01
C GLY A 585 -21.09 35.89 21.54
N VAL A 586 -19.88 36.13 21.01
CA VAL A 586 -19.69 36.49 19.59
C VAL A 586 -19.75 35.20 18.73
N PRO A 587 -20.48 35.19 17.60
CA PRO A 587 -20.47 34.06 16.68
C PRO A 587 -19.09 33.80 16.08
N TYR A 588 -18.80 32.54 15.74
CA TYR A 588 -17.57 32.19 15.05
C TYR A 588 -17.53 32.80 13.64
N VAL A 589 -16.41 33.44 13.32
CA VAL A 589 -16.14 34.00 11.99
C VAL A 589 -15.42 32.99 11.11
N HIS A 590 -15.36 33.25 9.81
CA HIS A 590 -14.77 32.28 8.88
C HIS A 590 -13.31 31.90 9.18
N GLU A 591 -12.49 32.87 9.64
CA GLU A 591 -11.10 32.57 9.99
C GLU A 591 -10.99 31.64 11.20
N ASP A 592 -11.97 31.67 12.12
CA ASP A 592 -12.02 30.74 13.26
C ASP A 592 -12.27 29.32 12.76
N ILE A 593 -13.21 29.17 11.83
CA ILE A 593 -13.57 27.87 11.25
C ILE A 593 -12.39 27.31 10.47
N ARG A 594 -11.70 28.13 9.66
CA ARG A 594 -10.47 27.72 8.96
C ARG A 594 -9.36 27.32 9.91
N PHE A 595 -9.21 28.05 11.01
CA PHE A 595 -8.23 27.71 12.05
C PHE A 595 -8.57 26.37 12.71
N ILE A 596 -9.83 26.15 13.11
CA ILE A 596 -10.30 24.87 13.68
C ILE A 596 -10.11 23.72 12.69
N GLU A 597 -10.42 23.93 11.41
CA GLU A 597 -10.24 22.92 10.35
C GLU A 597 -8.76 22.58 10.15
N SER A 598 -7.88 23.58 10.05
CA SER A 598 -6.43 23.35 9.96
C SER A 598 -5.86 22.67 11.21
N LEU A 599 -6.41 23.00 12.38
CA LEU A 599 -6.06 22.35 13.65
C LEU A 599 -6.53 20.89 13.65
N SER A 600 -7.71 20.60 13.10
CA SER A 600 -8.31 19.27 13.04
C SER A 600 -7.45 18.26 12.29
N ASP A 601 -6.77 18.67 11.21
CA ASP A 601 -5.85 17.81 10.45
C ASP A 601 -4.65 17.40 11.32
N GLN A 602 -4.09 18.33 12.09
CA GLN A 602 -2.97 18.04 12.99
C GLN A 602 -3.41 17.21 14.20
N ILE A 603 -4.62 17.47 14.71
CA ILE A 603 -5.22 16.68 15.79
C ILE A 603 -5.48 15.24 15.32
N ALA A 604 -6.01 15.05 14.12
CA ALA A 604 -6.30 13.73 13.59
C ALA A 604 -5.04 12.85 13.54
N LEU A 605 -3.92 13.40 13.08
CA LEU A 605 -2.63 12.73 13.07
C LEU A 605 -2.11 12.44 14.48
N ALA A 606 -2.28 13.38 15.42
CA ALA A 606 -1.84 13.21 16.80
C ALA A 606 -2.64 12.13 17.55
N VAL A 607 -3.97 12.12 17.36
CA VAL A 607 -4.85 11.08 17.90
C VAL A 607 -4.49 9.72 17.30
N GLU A 608 -4.27 9.63 15.99
CA GLU A 608 -3.85 8.38 15.34
C GLU A 608 -2.53 7.85 15.91
N ARG A 609 -1.57 8.73 16.12
CA ARG A 609 -0.27 8.38 16.74
C ARG A 609 -0.45 7.94 18.19
N ALA A 610 -1.19 8.69 18.99
CA ALA A 610 -1.43 8.34 20.40
C ALA A 610 -2.14 6.98 20.52
N GLN A 611 -3.13 6.70 19.67
CA GLN A 611 -3.79 5.39 19.62
C GLN A 611 -2.85 4.27 19.16
N ALA A 612 -1.99 4.53 18.18
CA ALA A 612 -1.01 3.55 17.72
C ALA A 612 0.06 3.26 18.78
N VAL A 613 0.48 4.25 19.56
CA VAL A 613 1.40 4.08 20.68
C VAL A 613 0.73 3.31 21.82
N ASP A 614 -0.51 3.64 22.17
CA ASP A 614 -1.27 2.92 23.21
C ASP A 614 -1.51 1.45 22.82
N ASP A 615 -1.88 1.17 21.56
CA ASP A 615 -2.00 -0.19 21.03
C ASP A 615 -0.65 -0.92 21.01
N LEU A 616 0.44 -0.24 20.63
CA LEU A 616 1.78 -0.81 20.65
C LEU A 616 2.24 -1.12 22.06
N GLU A 617 2.06 -0.22 23.02
CA GLU A 617 2.40 -0.44 24.42
C GLU A 617 1.59 -1.60 25.01
N ARG A 618 0.30 -1.71 24.68
CA ARG A 618 -0.53 -2.85 25.05
C ARG A 618 0.02 -4.15 24.47
N ARG A 619 0.35 -4.19 23.17
CA ARG A 619 0.94 -5.37 22.51
C ARG A 619 2.31 -5.75 23.06
N VAL A 620 3.19 -4.78 23.28
CA VAL A 620 4.54 -5.00 23.86
C VAL A 620 4.41 -5.57 25.26
N ARG A 621 3.48 -5.05 26.08
CA ARG A 621 3.23 -5.56 27.43
C ARG A 621 2.76 -7.02 27.40
N VAL A 622 1.81 -7.36 26.52
CA VAL A 622 1.35 -8.75 26.32
C VAL A 622 2.51 -9.64 25.84
N GLN A 623 3.31 -9.18 24.88
CA GLN A 623 4.43 -9.94 24.35
C GLN A 623 5.55 -10.16 25.39
N ASP A 624 5.83 -9.18 26.25
CA ASP A 624 6.83 -9.33 27.32
C ASP A 624 6.36 -10.37 28.35
N VAL A 625 5.08 -10.35 28.73
CA VAL A 625 4.48 -11.38 29.59
C VAL A 625 4.63 -12.76 28.94
N LEU A 626 4.23 -12.94 27.68
CA LEU A 626 4.34 -14.22 26.98
C LEU A 626 5.80 -14.69 26.82
N SER A 627 6.74 -13.77 26.56
CA SER A 627 8.18 -14.07 26.47
C SER A 627 8.76 -14.51 27.81
N GLN A 628 8.35 -13.87 28.92
CA GLN A 628 8.71 -14.31 30.27
C GLN A 628 8.16 -15.70 30.58
N VAL A 629 6.88 -15.96 30.27
CA VAL A 629 6.25 -17.28 30.44
C VAL A 629 6.97 -18.34 29.60
N SER A 630 7.22 -18.08 28.31
CA SER A 630 7.92 -19.00 27.41
C SER A 630 9.33 -19.34 27.92
N ARG A 631 10.09 -18.36 28.41
CA ARG A 631 11.42 -18.61 28.99
C ARG A 631 11.32 -19.53 30.21
N ALA A 632 10.38 -19.26 31.12
CA ALA A 632 10.19 -20.08 32.31
C ALA A 632 9.83 -21.53 31.96
N LEU A 633 8.91 -21.73 31.01
CA LEU A 633 8.47 -23.07 30.58
C LEU A 633 9.57 -23.87 29.86
N ASN A 634 10.43 -23.21 29.08
CA ASN A 634 11.53 -23.88 28.36
C ASN A 634 12.67 -24.39 29.27
N PHE A 635 12.72 -24.02 30.55
CA PHE A 635 13.73 -24.52 31.50
C PHE A 635 13.33 -25.83 32.18
N ALA A 636 12.07 -26.26 32.08
CA ALA A 636 11.63 -27.50 32.70
C ALA A 636 12.33 -28.70 32.06
N ILE A 637 12.97 -29.53 32.88
CA ILE A 637 13.69 -30.74 32.45
C ILE A 637 12.81 -31.98 32.61
N ASP A 638 11.88 -31.95 33.57
CA ASP A 638 10.94 -33.01 33.86
C ASP A 638 9.49 -32.54 33.75
N PHE A 639 8.60 -33.51 33.53
CA PHE A 639 7.20 -33.28 33.23
C PHE A 639 6.41 -32.63 34.38
N ASP A 640 6.68 -33.02 35.63
CA ASP A 640 5.98 -32.49 36.81
C ASP A 640 6.34 -31.02 37.07
N THR A 641 7.64 -30.69 37.00
CA THR A 641 8.12 -29.31 37.15
C THR A 641 7.52 -28.39 36.08
N LEU A 642 7.32 -28.89 34.86
CA LEU A 642 6.67 -28.12 33.80
C LEU A 642 5.23 -27.76 34.19
N LEU A 643 4.43 -28.72 34.67
CA LEU A 643 3.03 -28.49 35.03
C LEU A 643 2.89 -27.47 36.17
N GLU A 644 3.76 -27.54 37.17
CA GLU A 644 3.82 -26.55 38.26
C GLU A 644 4.20 -25.16 37.76
N LEU A 645 5.14 -25.07 36.82
CA LEU A 645 5.51 -23.80 36.20
C LEU A 645 4.36 -23.22 35.37
N VAL A 646 3.64 -24.04 34.60
CA VAL A 646 2.44 -23.59 33.85
C VAL A 646 1.40 -22.99 34.79
N TYR A 647 1.11 -23.67 35.90
CA TYR A 647 0.19 -23.17 36.93
C TYR A 647 0.69 -21.84 37.52
N ALA A 648 1.93 -21.81 38.02
CA ALA A 648 2.50 -20.62 38.67
C ALA A 648 2.61 -19.41 37.74
N GLN A 649 2.91 -19.63 36.46
CA GLN A 649 2.94 -18.55 35.47
C GLN A 649 1.55 -18.04 35.12
N THR A 650 0.55 -18.93 35.05
CA THR A 650 -0.84 -18.53 34.80
C THR A 650 -1.37 -17.66 35.95
N LEU A 651 -1.13 -18.05 37.20
CA LEU A 651 -1.63 -17.34 38.39
C LEU A 651 -1.10 -15.91 38.53
N ARG A 652 0.05 -15.60 37.93
CA ARG A 652 0.63 -14.24 37.94
C ARG A 652 -0.17 -13.24 37.12
N VAL A 653 -0.97 -13.73 36.17
CA VAL A 653 -1.64 -12.87 35.17
C VAL A 653 -3.14 -13.07 35.16
N ILE A 654 -3.61 -14.26 35.53
CA ILE A 654 -5.04 -14.62 35.61
C ILE A 654 -5.32 -15.18 37.00
N ASP A 655 -6.25 -14.55 37.70
CA ASP A 655 -6.73 -15.06 38.99
C ASP A 655 -7.60 -16.31 38.76
N ALA A 656 -7.00 -17.47 39.01
CA ALA A 656 -7.58 -18.78 38.72
C ALA A 656 -7.34 -19.72 39.92
N PRO A 657 -8.06 -19.55 41.03
CA PRO A 657 -7.87 -20.36 42.23
C PRO A 657 -8.23 -21.83 42.01
N CYS A 658 -8.93 -22.21 40.95
CA CYS A 658 -9.12 -23.61 40.56
C CYS A 658 -8.54 -23.82 39.17
N PHE A 659 -7.52 -24.68 39.05
CA PHE A 659 -6.76 -24.87 37.83
C PHE A 659 -6.42 -26.34 37.60
N TYR A 660 -6.63 -26.84 36.39
CA TYR A 660 -6.32 -28.23 36.07
C TYR A 660 -5.97 -28.43 34.60
N ILE A 661 -5.14 -29.45 34.35
CA ILE A 661 -4.68 -29.86 33.03
C ILE A 661 -5.10 -31.32 32.84
N ALA A 662 -5.84 -31.58 31.77
CA ALA A 662 -6.23 -32.92 31.33
C ALA A 662 -5.55 -33.25 30.01
N LEU A 663 -4.84 -34.37 29.91
CA LEU A 663 -4.27 -34.85 28.65
C LEU A 663 -5.13 -35.96 28.04
N ARG A 664 -5.03 -36.11 26.72
CA ARG A 664 -5.74 -37.12 25.94
C ARG A 664 -4.82 -38.26 25.55
N ASP A 665 -5.25 -39.48 25.82
CA ASP A 665 -4.63 -40.70 25.30
C ASP A 665 -5.21 -41.01 23.92
N LEU A 666 -4.40 -40.87 22.87
CA LEU A 666 -4.84 -41.04 21.47
C LEU A 666 -5.20 -42.49 21.13
N ASN A 667 -4.69 -43.47 21.88
CA ASN A 667 -4.95 -44.88 21.60
C ASN A 667 -6.29 -45.35 22.18
N THR A 668 -6.70 -44.81 23.34
CA THR A 668 -7.92 -45.22 24.04
C THR A 668 -9.06 -44.20 23.96
N ASP A 669 -8.78 -42.99 23.45
CA ASP A 669 -9.69 -41.84 23.40
C ASP A 669 -10.24 -41.43 24.78
N GLU A 670 -9.38 -41.55 25.79
CA GLU A 670 -9.65 -41.17 27.17
C GLU A 670 -8.91 -39.88 27.54
N LEU A 671 -9.56 -39.04 28.34
CA LEU A 671 -8.93 -37.91 29.00
C LEU A 671 -8.53 -38.31 30.42
N TYR A 672 -7.44 -37.75 30.91
CA TYR A 672 -7.02 -37.94 32.29
C TYR A 672 -6.34 -36.72 32.86
N TYR A 673 -6.55 -36.48 34.15
CA TYR A 673 -5.90 -35.36 34.83
C TYR A 673 -4.41 -35.64 35.02
N VAL A 674 -3.56 -34.74 34.55
CA VAL A 674 -2.12 -34.74 34.84
C VAL A 674 -1.75 -33.72 35.91
N PHE A 675 -2.59 -32.70 36.10
CA PHE A 675 -2.41 -31.68 37.12
C PHE A 675 -3.77 -31.22 37.61
N TYR A 676 -3.98 -31.17 38.93
CA TYR A 676 -5.23 -30.69 39.50
C TYR A 676 -4.97 -29.87 40.77
N ASN A 677 -5.38 -28.59 40.75
CA ASN A 677 -5.20 -27.66 41.87
C ASN A 677 -6.52 -26.97 42.23
N GLN A 678 -6.76 -26.86 43.53
CA GLN A 678 -7.91 -26.16 44.09
C GLN A 678 -7.48 -25.34 45.31
N GLY A 679 -7.45 -24.02 45.15
CA GLY A 679 -6.94 -23.07 46.14
C GLY A 679 -5.41 -23.03 46.12
N GLU A 680 -4.80 -23.28 47.28
CA GLU A 680 -3.34 -23.41 47.40
C GLU A 680 -2.87 -24.89 47.38
N ASP A 681 -3.81 -25.85 47.35
CA ASP A 681 -3.53 -27.28 47.50
C ASP A 681 -3.57 -28.04 46.15
N ARG A 682 -2.43 -28.62 45.75
CA ARG A 682 -2.36 -29.59 44.63
C ARG A 682 -2.93 -30.93 45.08
N LEU A 683 -4.02 -31.38 44.43
CA LEU A 683 -4.75 -32.59 44.79
C LEU A 683 -4.26 -33.79 43.98
N GLN A 684 -3.15 -34.40 44.40
CA GLN A 684 -2.57 -35.58 43.72
C GLN A 684 -3.52 -36.78 43.63
N GLU A 685 -4.48 -36.92 44.55
CA GLU A 685 -5.49 -37.99 44.51
C GLU A 685 -6.41 -37.93 43.28
N LYS A 686 -6.52 -36.74 42.66
CA LYS A 686 -7.27 -36.52 41.42
C LYS A 686 -6.43 -36.77 40.18
N GLU A 687 -5.11 -36.74 40.28
CA GLU A 687 -4.19 -36.97 39.17
C GLU A 687 -4.21 -38.45 38.77
N GLY A 688 -4.16 -38.73 37.47
CA GLY A 688 -4.30 -40.07 36.90
C GLY A 688 -5.74 -40.57 36.74
N GLN A 689 -6.74 -39.86 37.28
CA GLN A 689 -8.15 -40.20 37.07
C GLN A 689 -8.50 -40.08 35.57
N ARG A 690 -8.90 -41.21 34.96
CA ARG A 690 -9.26 -41.30 33.55
C ARG A 690 -10.77 -41.30 33.34
N TRP A 691 -11.24 -40.67 32.28
CA TRP A 691 -12.62 -40.77 31.81
C TRP A 691 -12.69 -40.77 30.28
N ARG A 692 -13.74 -41.39 29.73
CA ARG A 692 -13.96 -41.41 28.29
C ARG A 692 -14.52 -40.07 27.81
N MET A 693 -14.09 -39.66 26.63
CA MET A 693 -14.58 -38.46 25.96
C MET A 693 -16.12 -38.46 25.86
N GLY A 694 -16.76 -37.52 26.56
CA GLY A 694 -18.21 -37.44 26.78
C GLY A 694 -18.83 -36.12 26.31
N ARG A 695 -19.94 -35.70 26.90
CA ARG A 695 -20.59 -34.40 26.62
C ARG A 695 -20.19 -33.28 27.59
N ASP A 696 -19.19 -33.53 28.43
CA ASP A 696 -18.63 -32.53 29.33
C ASP A 696 -17.88 -31.42 28.57
N LEU A 697 -17.64 -30.30 29.26
CA LEU A 697 -17.01 -29.12 28.70
C LEU A 697 -15.57 -29.36 28.24
N ILE A 698 -14.83 -30.21 28.94
CA ILE A 698 -13.43 -30.54 28.60
C ILE A 698 -13.40 -31.35 27.30
N SER A 699 -14.24 -32.38 27.20
CA SER A 699 -14.40 -33.19 25.99
C SER A 699 -14.86 -32.36 24.79
N GLU A 700 -15.71 -31.35 25.00
CA GLU A 700 -16.16 -30.47 23.92
C GLU A 700 -15.03 -29.59 23.38
N ILE A 701 -14.20 -29.05 24.26
CA ILE A 701 -13.02 -28.28 23.85
C ILE A 701 -12.04 -29.18 23.09
N ALA A 702 -11.78 -30.39 23.60
CA ALA A 702 -10.89 -31.35 22.96
C ALA A 702 -11.39 -31.79 21.57
N ARG A 703 -12.71 -31.82 21.33
CA ARG A 703 -13.29 -32.10 20.00
C ARG A 703 -13.30 -30.88 19.08
N SER A 704 -13.83 -29.76 19.56
CA SER A 704 -14.06 -28.55 18.76
C SER A 704 -12.77 -27.79 18.45
N ARG A 705 -11.74 -27.97 19.29
CA ARG A 705 -10.49 -27.20 19.29
C ARG A 705 -10.71 -25.70 19.51
N GLN A 706 -11.85 -25.34 20.09
CA GLN A 706 -12.21 -23.96 20.39
C GLN A 706 -12.15 -23.70 21.89
N THR A 707 -11.76 -22.48 22.24
CA THR A 707 -11.79 -21.99 23.61
C THR A 707 -13.24 -21.79 24.05
N LEU A 708 -13.53 -22.04 25.33
CA LEU A 708 -14.87 -21.91 25.88
C LEU A 708 -14.81 -21.18 27.22
N ARG A 709 -15.65 -20.16 27.37
CA ARG A 709 -15.82 -19.38 28.60
C ARG A 709 -17.29 -19.33 28.99
N THR A 710 -17.57 -19.45 30.28
CA THR A 710 -18.89 -19.24 30.86
C THR A 710 -18.78 -18.54 32.21
N ASP A 711 -19.76 -17.70 32.52
CA ASP A 711 -19.89 -17.01 33.81
C ASP A 711 -20.71 -17.86 34.81
N ASP A 712 -21.32 -18.96 34.33
CA ASP A 712 -22.11 -19.91 35.10
C ASP A 712 -21.82 -21.35 34.66
N TYR A 713 -20.76 -21.91 35.24
CA TYR A 713 -20.28 -23.27 34.97
C TYR A 713 -21.35 -24.34 35.21
N VAL A 714 -22.05 -24.28 36.34
CA VAL A 714 -23.02 -25.30 36.73
C VAL A 714 -24.16 -25.36 35.71
N ARG A 715 -24.68 -24.20 35.31
CA ARG A 715 -25.72 -24.11 34.29
C ARG A 715 -25.24 -24.63 32.94
N GLU A 716 -24.07 -24.19 32.48
CA GLU A 716 -23.54 -24.58 31.18
C GLU A 716 -23.21 -26.08 31.11
N SER A 717 -22.70 -26.65 32.20
CA SER A 717 -22.44 -28.09 32.33
C SER A 717 -23.75 -28.90 32.25
N LEU A 718 -24.78 -28.52 33.01
CA LEU A 718 -26.06 -29.22 33.03
C LEU A 718 -26.85 -29.09 31.71
N LEU A 719 -26.65 -27.99 30.97
CA LEU A 719 -27.23 -27.83 29.64
C LEU A 719 -26.67 -28.83 28.63
N ARG A 720 -25.40 -29.24 28.78
CA ARG A 720 -24.70 -30.14 27.85
C ARG A 720 -24.82 -31.60 28.24
N ASP A 721 -24.68 -31.89 29.53
CA ASP A 721 -24.91 -33.21 30.10
C ASP A 721 -25.83 -33.15 31.32
N PRO A 722 -27.16 -33.26 31.11
CA PRO A 722 -28.13 -33.21 32.20
C PRO A 722 -28.07 -34.40 33.17
N HIS A 723 -27.41 -35.50 32.77
CA HIS A 723 -27.42 -36.76 33.52
C HIS A 723 -26.17 -36.97 34.38
N THR A 724 -25.11 -36.20 34.12
CA THR A 724 -23.88 -36.24 34.89
C THR A 724 -23.78 -34.99 35.79
N PRO A 725 -23.73 -35.14 37.12
CA PRO A 725 -23.57 -33.98 38.00
C PRO A 725 -22.22 -33.27 37.72
N PRO A 726 -22.18 -31.92 37.76
CA PRO A 726 -20.93 -31.19 37.57
C PRO A 726 -19.91 -31.61 38.62
N GLU A 727 -18.66 -31.84 38.21
CA GLU A 727 -17.60 -32.36 39.09
C GLU A 727 -17.39 -31.50 40.35
N ASN A 728 -17.46 -30.17 40.19
CA ASN A 728 -17.45 -29.23 41.31
C ASN A 728 -18.64 -28.25 41.20
N PRO A 729 -19.69 -28.40 42.04
CA PRO A 729 -20.89 -27.56 42.00
C PRO A 729 -20.66 -26.15 42.54
N ASN A 730 -19.50 -25.87 43.13
CA ASN A 730 -19.17 -24.55 43.69
C ASN A 730 -18.54 -23.60 42.66
N LEU A 731 -18.17 -24.09 41.47
CA LEU A 731 -17.61 -23.24 40.42
C LEU A 731 -18.65 -22.25 39.88
N ARG A 732 -18.18 -21.06 39.48
CA ARG A 732 -18.99 -19.97 38.92
C ARG A 732 -18.46 -19.61 37.54
N ALA A 733 -17.46 -18.74 37.45
CA ALA A 733 -16.79 -18.46 36.19
C ALA A 733 -15.77 -19.55 35.85
N TRP A 734 -15.74 -19.91 34.58
CA TRP A 734 -14.95 -21.01 34.07
C TRP A 734 -14.47 -20.70 32.65
N MET A 735 -13.20 -20.96 32.38
CA MET A 735 -12.60 -20.83 31.07
C MET A 735 -11.72 -22.06 30.80
N GLY A 736 -11.94 -22.70 29.66
CA GLY A 736 -11.16 -23.84 29.21
C GLY A 736 -10.61 -23.57 27.83
N VAL A 737 -9.37 -23.98 27.61
CA VAL A 737 -8.69 -23.79 26.33
C VAL A 737 -7.95 -25.08 25.93
N PRO A 738 -7.94 -25.45 24.64
CA PRO A 738 -7.21 -26.64 24.18
C PRO A 738 -5.68 -26.55 24.42
N LEU A 739 -5.02 -27.71 24.38
CA LEU A 739 -3.56 -27.82 24.23
C LEU A 739 -3.31 -28.46 22.87
N LEU A 740 -2.77 -27.70 21.91
CA LEU A 740 -2.56 -28.16 20.54
C LEU A 740 -1.12 -28.63 20.32
N ALA A 741 -0.94 -29.80 19.70
CA ALA A 741 0.40 -30.29 19.34
C ALA A 741 1.01 -29.48 18.19
N ASP A 742 2.32 -29.19 18.26
CA ASP A 742 3.05 -28.48 17.20
C ASP A 742 3.17 -29.34 15.92
N THR A 743 3.18 -30.66 16.09
CA THR A 743 3.33 -31.66 15.03
C THR A 743 2.07 -31.88 14.18
N GLY A 744 0.94 -31.28 14.59
CA GLY A 744 -0.35 -31.41 13.89
C GLY A 744 -1.13 -32.69 14.19
N GLU A 745 -0.65 -33.55 15.10
CA GLU A 745 -1.26 -34.85 15.46
C GLU A 745 -2.56 -34.75 16.28
N GLY A 746 -3.02 -33.54 16.63
CA GLY A 746 -4.32 -33.33 17.29
C GLY A 746 -4.23 -32.51 18.56
N VAL A 747 -5.28 -32.60 19.38
CA VAL A 747 -5.36 -31.93 20.69
C VAL A 747 -4.68 -32.82 21.72
N LEU A 748 -3.56 -32.36 22.30
CA LEU A 748 -2.84 -33.03 23.38
C LEU A 748 -3.68 -33.14 24.64
N GLY A 749 -4.53 -32.14 24.89
CA GLY A 749 -5.31 -32.04 26.10
C GLY A 749 -6.08 -30.73 26.20
N VAL A 750 -6.52 -30.40 27.40
CA VAL A 750 -7.25 -29.18 27.74
C VAL A 750 -6.72 -28.65 29.06
N ILE A 751 -6.55 -27.34 29.13
CA ILE A 751 -6.17 -26.62 30.34
C ILE A 751 -7.30 -25.69 30.74
N VAL A 752 -7.55 -25.61 32.04
CA VAL A 752 -8.75 -24.97 32.57
C VAL A 752 -8.39 -24.06 33.74
N ALA A 753 -8.98 -22.87 33.73
CA ALA A 753 -8.95 -21.89 34.82
C ALA A 753 -10.38 -21.58 35.27
N SER A 754 -10.59 -21.52 36.57
CA SER A 754 -11.93 -21.32 37.14
C SER A 754 -11.89 -20.73 38.54
N THR A 755 -13.03 -20.21 38.99
CA THR A 755 -13.19 -19.64 40.32
C THR A 755 -14.55 -19.98 40.93
N THR A 756 -14.59 -20.07 42.26
CA THR A 756 -15.81 -20.25 43.05
C THR A 756 -16.39 -18.92 43.54
N GLN A 757 -15.70 -17.79 43.29
CA GLN A 757 -16.14 -16.48 43.74
C GLN A 757 -17.45 -16.04 43.06
N PRO A 758 -18.48 -15.62 43.81
CA PRO A 758 -19.72 -15.12 43.24
C PRO A 758 -19.52 -13.84 42.44
N GLY A 759 -20.05 -13.79 41.21
CA GLY A 759 -20.01 -12.59 40.35
C GLY A 759 -18.68 -12.33 39.64
N ALA A 760 -17.69 -13.21 39.78
CA ALA A 760 -16.49 -13.18 38.96
C ALA A 760 -16.84 -13.48 37.49
N ILE A 761 -16.13 -12.83 36.56
CA ILE A 761 -16.29 -12.97 35.11
C ILE A 761 -14.88 -12.93 34.51
N TYR A 762 -14.59 -13.81 33.54
CA TYR A 762 -13.36 -13.72 32.75
C TYR A 762 -13.59 -12.85 31.51
N THR A 763 -12.66 -11.96 31.17
CA THR A 763 -12.78 -11.09 29.98
C THR A 763 -12.28 -11.78 28.71
N ASP A 764 -12.59 -11.21 27.53
CA ASP A 764 -12.10 -11.74 26.25
C ASP A 764 -10.56 -11.70 26.20
N ASP A 765 -9.97 -10.60 26.66
CA ASP A 765 -8.52 -10.44 26.79
C ASP A 765 -7.87 -11.52 27.68
N GLN A 766 -8.54 -11.91 28.77
CA GLN A 766 -8.04 -12.98 29.65
C GLN A 766 -8.10 -14.34 28.96
N GLN A 767 -9.14 -14.62 28.18
CA GLN A 767 -9.27 -15.85 27.40
C GLN A 767 -8.22 -15.97 26.31
N ASP A 768 -7.99 -14.88 25.57
CA ASP A 768 -6.96 -14.85 24.52
C ASP A 768 -5.56 -15.03 25.12
N LEU A 769 -5.26 -14.34 26.22
CA LEU A 769 -3.98 -14.50 26.90
C LEU A 769 -3.81 -15.91 27.47
N PHE A 770 -4.88 -16.51 28.02
CA PHE A 770 -4.83 -17.88 28.54
C PHE A 770 -4.59 -18.89 27.43
N TRP A 771 -5.21 -18.70 26.26
CA TRP A 771 -4.97 -19.50 25.07
C TRP A 771 -3.53 -19.41 24.58
N ASP A 772 -2.94 -18.22 24.59
CA ASP A 772 -1.52 -18.03 24.22
C ASP A 772 -0.58 -18.77 25.20
N ILE A 773 -0.86 -18.69 26.51
CA ILE A 773 -0.12 -19.45 27.53
C ILE A 773 -0.29 -20.96 27.32
N ALA A 774 -1.51 -21.41 27.01
CA ALA A 774 -1.81 -22.81 26.74
C ALA A 774 -1.05 -23.34 25.51
N ASN A 775 -0.94 -22.55 24.45
CA ASN A 775 -0.15 -22.93 23.27
C ASN A 775 1.35 -23.08 23.62
N LEU A 776 1.90 -22.15 24.41
CA LEU A 776 3.29 -22.28 24.89
C LEU A 776 3.49 -23.51 25.78
N ALA A 777 2.53 -23.80 26.66
CA ALA A 777 2.54 -24.99 27.50
C ALA A 777 2.44 -26.27 26.66
N ALA A 778 1.58 -26.29 25.64
CA ALA A 778 1.40 -27.41 24.74
C ALA A 778 2.69 -27.75 23.99
N SER A 779 3.37 -26.75 23.41
CA SER A 779 4.67 -26.97 22.74
C SER A 779 5.75 -27.49 23.70
N ALA A 780 5.76 -27.05 24.97
CA ALA A 780 6.71 -27.54 25.97
C ALA A 780 6.39 -28.99 26.41
N ILE A 781 5.11 -29.31 26.62
CA ILE A 781 4.60 -30.66 26.92
C ILE A 781 4.95 -31.62 25.79
N ASP A 782 4.71 -31.24 24.53
CA ASP A 782 4.99 -32.05 23.34
C ASP A 782 6.50 -32.35 23.23
N LYS A 783 7.35 -31.33 23.42
CA LYS A 783 8.81 -31.48 23.40
C LYS A 783 9.33 -32.43 24.48
N LEU A 784 8.86 -32.34 25.72
CA LEU A 784 9.29 -33.23 26.80
C LEU A 784 8.86 -34.67 26.54
N GLN A 785 7.62 -34.89 26.09
CA GLN A 785 7.14 -36.23 25.71
C GLN A 785 7.94 -36.83 24.55
N LEU A 786 8.31 -36.02 23.56
CA LEU A 786 9.16 -36.46 22.44
C LEU A 786 10.60 -36.75 22.88
N PHE A 787 11.16 -35.92 23.76
CA PHE A 787 12.50 -36.09 24.29
C PHE A 787 12.63 -37.41 25.06
N ASP A 788 11.69 -37.71 25.94
CA ASP A 788 11.67 -38.97 26.71
C ASP A 788 11.59 -40.20 25.78
N LYS A 789 10.72 -40.16 24.77
CA LYS A 789 10.63 -41.22 23.74
C LYS A 789 11.94 -41.37 22.96
N THR A 790 12.60 -40.26 22.63
CA THR A 790 13.85 -40.25 21.85
C THR A 790 15.02 -40.76 22.67
N GLN A 791 15.14 -40.35 23.94
CA GLN A 791 16.23 -40.76 24.82
C GLN A 791 16.18 -42.26 25.14
N LEU A 792 14.98 -42.82 25.33
CA LEU A 792 14.80 -44.26 25.50
C LEU A 792 15.29 -45.02 24.26
N ARG A 793 14.94 -44.55 23.06
CA ARG A 793 15.35 -45.16 21.78
C ARG A 793 16.86 -45.02 21.52
N ALA A 794 17.46 -43.89 21.90
CA ALA A 794 18.90 -43.66 21.78
C ALA A 794 19.70 -44.58 22.73
N ARG A 795 19.23 -44.79 23.96
CA ARG A 795 19.85 -45.76 24.90
C ARG A 795 19.79 -47.18 24.34
N GLN A 796 18.66 -47.58 23.75
CA GLN A 796 18.52 -48.88 23.09
C GLN A 796 19.51 -49.03 21.90
N LEU A 797 19.66 -48.01 21.06
CA LEU A 797 20.60 -48.03 19.93
C LEU A 797 22.07 -48.03 20.35
N ALA A 798 22.42 -47.32 21.42
CA ALA A 798 23.80 -47.29 21.94
C ALA A 798 24.26 -48.68 22.41
N ALA A 799 23.40 -49.41 23.14
CA ALA A 799 23.68 -50.78 23.58
C ALA A 799 23.89 -51.74 22.39
N ILE A 800 23.10 -51.60 21.32
CA ILE A 800 23.25 -52.42 20.11
C ILE A 800 24.56 -52.10 19.36
N ASN A 801 24.93 -50.82 19.23
CA ASN A 801 26.17 -50.40 18.56
C ASN A 801 27.43 -50.86 19.29
N GLU A 802 27.43 -50.86 20.63
CA GLU A 802 28.54 -51.37 21.43
C GLU A 802 28.81 -52.86 21.14
N ILE A 803 27.73 -53.65 21.04
CA ILE A 803 27.82 -55.08 20.70
C ILE A 803 28.27 -55.26 19.24
N SER A 804 27.78 -54.45 18.29
CA SER A 804 28.25 -54.50 16.88
C SER A 804 29.76 -54.28 16.74
N ASN A 805 30.35 -53.37 17.52
CA ASN A 805 31.81 -53.14 17.49
C ASN A 805 32.61 -54.34 18.03
N GLN A 806 32.09 -55.04 19.04
CA GLN A 806 32.71 -56.27 19.54
C GLN A 806 32.64 -57.42 18.52
N LEU A 807 31.54 -57.52 17.77
CA LEU A 807 31.41 -58.50 16.68
C LEU A 807 32.41 -58.22 15.54
N ALA A 808 32.64 -56.94 15.23
CA ALA A 808 33.55 -56.53 14.16
C ALA A 808 35.04 -56.87 14.43
N SER A 809 35.46 -56.95 15.70
CA SER A 809 36.86 -57.24 16.03
C SER A 809 37.26 -58.71 15.86
N GLU A 810 36.31 -59.64 15.78
CA GLU A 810 36.56 -61.10 15.72
C GLU A 810 36.40 -61.68 14.29
N MET A 811 36.30 -60.84 13.25
CA MET A 811 36.08 -61.29 11.85
C MET A 811 37.13 -62.27 11.30
N GLY A 812 38.34 -62.31 11.88
CA GLY A 812 39.41 -63.23 11.49
C GLY A 812 39.24 -64.67 12.03
N ASN A 813 38.19 -64.96 12.81
CA ASN A 813 37.89 -66.30 13.28
C ASN A 813 36.38 -66.54 13.30
N VAL A 814 35.87 -67.16 12.23
CA VAL A 814 34.45 -67.43 12.02
C VAL A 814 33.82 -68.17 13.21
N ASP A 815 34.47 -69.21 13.75
CA ASP A 815 33.90 -70.00 14.84
C ASP A 815 33.81 -69.23 16.16
N ARG A 816 34.76 -68.34 16.45
CA ARG A 816 34.68 -67.43 17.61
C ARG A 816 33.57 -66.40 17.45
N LEU A 817 33.44 -65.83 16.24
CA LEU A 817 32.39 -64.88 15.91
C LEU A 817 31.00 -65.49 16.10
N LEU A 818 30.77 -66.71 15.61
CA LEU A 818 29.48 -67.42 15.76
C LEU A 818 29.12 -67.68 17.24
N ASN A 819 30.13 -68.03 18.06
CA ASN A 819 29.93 -68.21 19.51
C ASN A 819 29.53 -66.91 20.18
N LEU A 820 30.28 -65.83 19.93
CA LEU A 820 30.03 -64.51 20.50
C LEU A 820 28.64 -63.95 20.14
N ILE A 821 28.19 -64.15 18.89
CA ILE A 821 26.85 -63.78 18.43
C ILE A 821 25.77 -64.48 19.27
N THR A 822 25.94 -65.78 19.50
CA THR A 822 24.93 -66.57 20.20
C THR A 822 24.94 -66.27 21.71
N GLU A 823 26.11 -66.04 22.32
CA GLU A 823 26.25 -65.62 23.73
C GLU A 823 25.56 -64.28 23.99
N ASN A 824 25.78 -63.32 23.09
CA ASN A 824 25.16 -62.01 23.18
C ASN A 824 23.65 -62.10 22.97
N ALA A 825 23.16 -62.91 22.03
CA ALA A 825 21.73 -63.12 21.85
C ALA A 825 21.03 -63.69 23.10
N VAL A 826 21.68 -64.65 23.79
CA VAL A 826 21.18 -65.21 25.06
C VAL A 826 21.19 -64.15 26.18
N THR A 827 22.23 -63.32 26.21
CA THR A 827 22.40 -62.26 27.22
C THR A 827 21.42 -61.10 27.05
N ILE A 828 21.24 -60.60 25.82
CA ILE A 828 20.32 -59.49 25.48
C ILE A 828 18.89 -59.81 25.94
N LEU A 829 18.47 -61.06 25.80
CA LEU A 829 17.13 -61.52 26.19
C LEU A 829 17.06 -62.21 27.56
N ASN A 830 18.13 -62.18 28.35
CA ASN A 830 18.23 -62.81 29.67
C ASN A 830 17.67 -64.24 29.68
N SER A 831 18.12 -65.08 28.75
CA SER A 831 17.56 -66.42 28.51
C SER A 831 18.47 -67.56 28.96
N GLU A 832 17.93 -68.78 29.07
CA GLU A 832 18.63 -69.96 29.58
C GLU A 832 19.52 -70.61 28.52
N ALA A 833 19.04 -70.67 27.28
CA ALA A 833 19.76 -71.28 26.18
C ALA A 833 19.51 -70.58 24.84
N GLY A 834 20.41 -70.82 23.89
CA GLY A 834 20.30 -70.34 22.53
C GLY A 834 21.06 -71.22 21.54
N SER A 835 20.67 -71.17 20.28
CA SER A 835 21.37 -71.87 19.18
C SER A 835 21.41 -71.01 17.93
N LEU A 836 22.47 -71.18 17.15
CA LEU A 836 22.65 -70.54 15.85
C LEU A 836 22.83 -71.62 14.79
N LEU A 837 21.94 -71.58 13.80
CA LEU A 837 21.90 -72.49 12.67
C LEU A 837 22.23 -71.72 11.40
N LEU A 838 23.14 -72.23 10.57
CA LEU A 838 23.46 -71.66 9.27
C LEU A 838 23.00 -72.59 8.14
N ILE A 839 22.66 -72.02 6.99
CA ILE A 839 22.30 -72.78 5.80
C ILE A 839 23.59 -73.30 5.14
N ASP A 840 23.66 -74.61 4.91
CA ASP A 840 24.66 -75.22 4.03
C ASP A 840 24.31 -74.88 2.56
N GLU A 841 25.24 -74.27 1.82
CA GLU A 841 24.95 -73.81 0.44
C GLU A 841 24.92 -74.93 -0.60
N GLU A 842 25.47 -76.12 -0.31
CA GLU A 842 25.40 -77.27 -1.21
C GLU A 842 24.12 -78.07 -1.00
N SER A 843 23.72 -78.31 0.25
CA SER A 843 22.54 -79.15 0.56
C SER A 843 21.26 -78.37 0.83
N GLY A 844 21.37 -77.08 1.20
CA GLY A 844 20.24 -76.25 1.63
C GLY A 844 19.76 -76.56 3.06
N ASP A 845 20.40 -77.49 3.77
CA ASP A 845 20.03 -77.89 5.12
C ASP A 845 20.52 -76.88 6.17
N LEU A 846 19.87 -76.87 7.33
CA LEU A 846 20.26 -76.06 8.47
C LEU A 846 21.18 -76.83 9.40
N GLU A 847 22.43 -76.38 9.50
CA GLU A 847 23.43 -76.97 10.39
C GLU A 847 23.52 -76.19 11.69
N PHE A 848 23.45 -76.88 12.83
CA PHE A 848 23.73 -76.29 14.14
C PHE A 848 25.22 -75.97 14.25
N ARG A 849 25.56 -74.68 14.18
CA ARG A 849 26.95 -74.22 14.29
C ARG A 849 27.35 -73.89 15.72
N VAL A 850 26.40 -73.36 16.50
CA VAL A 850 26.62 -73.02 17.91
C VAL A 850 25.38 -73.35 18.73
N VAL A 851 25.61 -73.89 19.93
CA VAL A 851 24.58 -74.10 20.96
C VAL A 851 25.15 -73.68 22.31
N ILE A 852 24.43 -72.80 23.01
CA ILE A 852 24.82 -72.23 24.31
C ILE A 852 23.70 -72.50 25.32
N GLY A 853 24.06 -73.03 26.48
CA GLY A 853 23.10 -73.39 27.53
C GLY A 853 22.30 -74.66 27.20
N GLY A 854 21.73 -75.29 28.22
CA GLY A 854 21.00 -76.55 28.10
C GLY A 854 21.88 -77.79 27.86
N ALA A 855 21.26 -78.90 27.46
CA ALA A 855 21.90 -80.21 27.25
C ALA A 855 22.28 -80.48 25.77
N GLY A 856 22.38 -79.44 24.95
CA GLY A 856 22.40 -79.54 23.48
C GLY A 856 23.77 -79.48 22.80
N GLN A 857 24.90 -79.62 23.51
CA GLN A 857 26.23 -79.58 22.88
C GLN A 857 26.40 -80.69 21.81
N ASP A 858 25.73 -81.83 21.97
CA ASP A 858 25.68 -82.94 21.01
C ASP A 858 24.90 -82.60 19.71
N LEU A 859 24.36 -81.39 19.59
CA LEU A 859 23.67 -80.93 18.37
C LEU A 859 24.63 -80.24 17.40
N ILE A 860 25.80 -79.77 17.83
CA ILE A 860 26.76 -79.10 16.96
C ILE A 860 27.17 -80.04 15.80
N GLY A 861 27.07 -79.54 14.57
CA GLY A 861 27.32 -80.30 13.34
C GLY A 861 26.16 -81.17 12.85
N LYS A 862 25.04 -81.25 13.58
CA LYS A 862 23.82 -81.92 13.08
C LYS A 862 23.09 -81.02 12.09
N ARG A 863 22.47 -81.65 11.09
CA ARG A 863 21.73 -81.00 10.01
C ARG A 863 20.22 -81.24 10.12
N LEU A 864 19.45 -80.20 9.86
CA LEU A 864 17.99 -80.23 9.75
C LEU A 864 17.59 -79.97 8.30
N PRO A 865 16.75 -80.81 7.69
CA PRO A 865 16.27 -80.56 6.33
C PRO A 865 15.59 -79.21 6.19
N ALA A 866 15.83 -78.53 5.07
CA ALA A 866 15.23 -77.23 4.77
C ALA A 866 13.70 -77.23 5.00
N GLY A 867 13.21 -76.27 5.78
CA GLY A 867 11.77 -76.15 6.09
C GLY A 867 11.25 -76.98 7.27
N THR A 868 12.12 -77.74 7.95
CA THR A 868 11.73 -78.55 9.12
C THR A 868 11.78 -77.72 10.41
N GLY A 869 10.79 -77.93 11.29
CA GLY A 869 10.77 -77.35 12.63
C GLY A 869 10.52 -75.83 12.68
N LEU A 870 10.66 -75.25 13.87
CA LEU A 870 10.54 -73.80 14.06
C LEU A 870 11.63 -73.01 13.33
N ALA A 871 12.86 -73.54 13.23
CA ALA A 871 13.95 -72.89 12.50
C ALA A 871 13.65 -72.80 11.00
N GLY A 872 13.16 -73.88 10.38
CA GLY A 872 12.76 -73.89 8.98
C GLY A 872 11.58 -72.95 8.69
N ALA A 873 10.58 -72.90 9.58
CA ALA A 873 9.46 -71.98 9.45
C ALA A 873 9.88 -70.50 9.52
N THR A 874 10.86 -70.17 10.38
CA THR A 874 11.40 -68.81 10.50
C THR A 874 12.11 -68.37 9.22
N ILE A 875 12.85 -69.26 8.57
CA ILE A 875 13.54 -68.98 7.29
C ILE A 875 12.54 -68.78 6.15
N GLN A 876 11.53 -69.65 6.04
CA GLN A 876 10.50 -69.53 5.01
C GLN A 876 9.69 -68.24 5.15
N ARG A 877 9.41 -67.83 6.41
CA ARG A 877 8.63 -66.63 6.70
C ARG A 877 9.46 -65.34 6.57
N GLY A 878 10.77 -65.40 6.82
CA GLY A 878 11.65 -64.22 6.82
C GLY A 878 11.38 -63.24 7.96
N THR A 879 10.57 -63.62 8.96
CA THR A 879 10.22 -62.78 10.12
C THR A 879 10.33 -63.59 11.42
N PRO A 880 10.51 -62.93 12.58
CA PRO A 880 10.53 -63.59 13.87
C PRO A 880 9.29 -64.46 14.14
N ILE A 881 9.48 -65.54 14.88
CA ILE A 881 8.43 -66.42 15.38
C ILE A 881 8.59 -66.57 16.90
N ILE A 882 7.56 -66.18 17.64
CA ILE A 882 7.44 -66.39 19.09
C ILE A 882 6.54 -67.60 19.34
N VAL A 883 7.02 -68.54 20.16
CA VAL A 883 6.26 -69.69 20.64
C VAL A 883 6.45 -69.81 22.16
N ASN A 884 5.46 -69.34 22.92
CA ASN A 884 5.52 -69.34 24.39
C ASN A 884 5.10 -70.69 25.04
N ASP A 885 4.65 -71.66 24.24
CA ASP A 885 4.44 -73.06 24.66
C ASP A 885 4.70 -74.00 23.47
N PRO A 886 5.95 -74.51 23.31
CA PRO A 886 6.33 -75.35 22.18
C PRO A 886 5.53 -76.64 22.07
N ASN A 887 5.01 -77.20 23.17
CA ASN A 887 4.24 -78.44 23.14
C ASN A 887 2.85 -78.27 22.50
N ARG A 888 2.40 -77.03 22.29
CA ARG A 888 1.14 -76.71 21.60
C ARG A 888 1.34 -76.36 20.12
N ASP A 889 2.58 -76.18 19.66
CA ASP A 889 2.88 -75.85 18.27
C ASP A 889 3.17 -77.13 17.46
N THR A 890 2.39 -77.40 16.42
CA THR A 890 2.52 -78.61 15.59
C THR A 890 3.84 -78.67 14.81
N ARG A 891 4.58 -77.56 14.73
CA ARG A 891 5.91 -77.50 14.09
C ARG A 891 7.04 -77.89 15.04
N TRP A 892 6.75 -78.12 16.32
CA TRP A 892 7.73 -78.59 17.31
C TRP A 892 7.77 -80.12 17.32
N TYR A 893 8.96 -80.71 17.09
CA TYR A 893 9.14 -82.17 17.00
C TYR A 893 9.79 -82.81 18.25
N GLY A 894 9.93 -82.07 19.35
CA GLY A 894 10.55 -82.54 20.60
C GLY A 894 12.08 -82.38 20.66
N ASP A 895 12.68 -82.69 21.81
CA ASP A 895 14.13 -82.61 22.01
C ASP A 895 14.85 -83.72 21.21
N ILE A 896 15.69 -83.33 20.25
CA ILE A 896 16.46 -84.26 19.39
C ILE A 896 17.50 -85.00 20.25
N ARG A 897 17.16 -86.17 20.80
CA ARG A 897 18.13 -87.09 21.41
C ARG A 897 18.74 -88.02 20.35
N SER A 898 20.05 -88.26 20.48
CA SER A 898 20.84 -89.17 19.64
C SER A 898 20.20 -90.56 19.54
N THR A 899 19.77 -90.94 18.34
CA THR A 899 19.27 -92.29 18.06
C THR A 899 20.44 -93.14 17.56
N SER A 900 20.99 -94.00 18.40
CA SER A 900 21.75 -95.17 17.96
C SER A 900 20.84 -96.39 17.99
N GLU A 901 20.62 -96.97 16.81
CA GLU A 901 20.21 -98.36 16.55
C GLU A 901 18.92 -98.90 17.18
N GLN A 902 17.92 -99.25 16.36
CA GLN A 902 17.44 -100.64 16.26
C GLN A 902 16.40 -100.87 15.16
N GLN A 903 16.88 -101.53 14.11
CA GLN A 903 16.38 -102.79 13.54
C GLN A 903 14.86 -103.00 13.36
N VAL A 904 14.49 -103.02 12.08
CA VAL A 904 13.23 -103.51 11.52
C VAL A 904 13.00 -104.99 11.88
N THR A 905 11.84 -105.31 12.45
CA THR A 905 11.17 -106.60 12.20
C THR A 905 9.70 -106.39 11.87
N THR A 906 9.27 -107.03 10.80
CA THR A 906 7.91 -107.05 10.24
C THR A 906 7.12 -108.26 10.76
N SER A 907 5.84 -108.04 11.13
CA SER A 907 4.70 -108.96 10.93
C SER A 907 3.44 -108.21 11.42
N GLY A 908 2.26 -108.12 10.78
CA GLY A 908 1.67 -108.88 9.69
C GLY A 908 0.24 -109.30 10.07
N GLY A 909 -0.77 -108.46 9.77
CA GLY A 909 -2.24 -108.74 9.82
C GLY A 909 -2.88 -108.77 11.22
N ASP A 910 -4.12 -108.34 11.47
CA ASP A 910 -5.26 -108.00 10.62
C ASP A 910 -6.30 -107.23 11.48
N ASN A 911 -7.00 -106.27 10.87
CA ASN A 911 -8.24 -105.61 11.29
C ASN A 911 -8.53 -105.37 12.79
N GLY A 912 -8.25 -104.15 13.26
CA GLY A 912 -8.84 -103.62 14.49
C GLY A 912 -8.35 -102.21 14.78
N ARG A 913 -9.27 -101.26 15.00
CA ARG A 913 -8.94 -99.93 15.51
C ARG A 913 -8.36 -100.07 16.92
N ASP A 914 -7.05 -100.06 17.03
CA ASP A 914 -6.38 -99.91 18.32
C ASP A 914 -5.86 -98.47 18.48
N VAL A 915 -6.48 -97.79 19.45
CA VAL A 915 -5.99 -96.56 20.05
C VAL A 915 -4.71 -96.91 20.80
N VAL A 916 -3.55 -96.55 20.25
CA VAL A 916 -2.30 -96.56 21.00
C VAL A 916 -2.28 -95.31 21.87
N VAL A 917 -2.65 -95.48 23.13
CA VAL A 917 -2.29 -94.56 24.22
C VAL A 917 -0.78 -94.70 24.42
N GLY A 918 -0.01 -93.78 23.84
CA GLY A 918 1.40 -93.61 24.18
C GLY A 918 1.51 -93.11 25.62
N THR A 919 1.93 -93.99 26.52
CA THR A 919 2.29 -93.69 27.90
C THR A 919 3.40 -92.64 27.96
N ARG A 920 3.16 -91.58 28.74
CA ARG A 920 4.15 -90.59 29.17
C ARG A 920 5.31 -91.29 29.84
N GLU A 921 6.45 -91.36 29.17
CA GLU A 921 7.72 -91.69 29.82
C GLU A 921 8.26 -90.39 30.45
N SER A 922 8.34 -90.41 31.78
CA SER A 922 8.96 -89.38 32.61
C SER A 922 10.40 -89.17 32.18
N ALA A 923 10.71 -87.97 31.69
CA ALA A 923 12.08 -87.51 31.49
C ALA A 923 12.88 -87.65 32.79
N PRO A 924 14.11 -88.19 32.76
CA PRO A 924 14.94 -88.32 33.97
C PRO A 924 15.23 -86.95 34.57
N GLU A 925 15.29 -86.87 35.91
CA GLU A 925 15.72 -85.69 36.64
C GLU A 925 17.10 -85.22 36.12
N GLY A 926 17.14 -84.05 35.49
CA GLY A 926 18.37 -83.44 34.95
C GLY A 926 18.35 -83.02 33.46
N GLY A 927 17.29 -83.30 32.69
CA GLY A 927 17.19 -82.88 31.28
C GLY A 927 16.66 -81.45 31.08
N PHE A 928 17.30 -80.65 30.20
CA PHE A 928 16.82 -79.32 29.78
C PHE A 928 15.45 -79.42 29.09
N ARG A 929 14.50 -78.52 29.41
CA ARG A 929 13.16 -78.49 28.80
C ARG A 929 12.93 -77.18 28.07
N SER A 930 12.50 -77.27 26.81
CA SER A 930 12.13 -76.11 25.99
C SER A 930 10.70 -75.63 26.33
N GLY A 931 10.58 -74.57 27.13
CA GLY A 931 9.32 -74.01 27.63
C GLY A 931 8.80 -72.79 26.86
N ALA A 932 9.69 -71.96 26.30
CA ALA A 932 9.35 -70.88 25.37
C ALA A 932 10.50 -70.69 24.37
N ILE A 933 10.18 -70.40 23.11
CA ILE A 933 11.15 -70.28 22.00
C ILE A 933 10.87 -69.01 21.22
N LEU A 934 11.91 -68.18 21.03
CA LEU A 934 11.93 -67.08 20.08
C LEU A 934 12.94 -67.41 18.97
N SER A 935 12.46 -67.49 17.73
CA SER A 935 13.28 -67.80 16.56
C SER A 935 13.29 -66.62 15.61
N VAL A 936 14.49 -66.16 15.22
CA VAL A 936 14.71 -64.97 14.38
C VAL A 936 15.64 -65.32 13.21
N PRO A 937 15.32 -64.89 11.97
CA PRO A 937 16.17 -65.16 10.83
C PRO A 937 17.37 -64.21 10.76
N LEU A 938 18.52 -64.75 10.32
CA LEU A 938 19.69 -63.97 9.92
C LEU A 938 19.52 -63.57 8.45
N MET A 939 19.31 -62.28 8.18
CA MET A 939 18.97 -61.77 6.84
C MET A 939 20.13 -60.93 6.28
N VAL A 940 20.59 -61.24 5.07
CA VAL A 940 21.58 -60.45 4.31
C VAL A 940 21.08 -60.25 2.89
N GLY A 941 21.00 -59.00 2.41
CA GLY A 941 20.58 -58.69 1.04
C GLY A 941 19.18 -59.22 0.66
N GLY A 942 18.29 -59.39 1.64
CA GLY A 942 16.95 -59.97 1.44
C GLY A 942 16.89 -61.51 1.43
N ARG A 943 18.04 -62.20 1.61
CA ARG A 943 18.14 -63.66 1.73
C ARG A 943 18.36 -64.06 3.19
N ALA A 944 17.65 -65.08 3.67
CA ALA A 944 17.96 -65.70 4.96
C ALA A 944 19.20 -66.59 4.82
N THR A 945 20.24 -66.36 5.64
CA THR A 945 21.50 -67.14 5.65
C THR A 945 21.59 -68.09 6.83
N GLY A 946 20.69 -67.94 7.82
CA GLY A 946 20.62 -68.78 9.01
C GLY A 946 19.50 -68.32 9.96
N VAL A 947 19.47 -68.89 11.16
CA VAL A 947 18.51 -68.57 12.24
C VAL A 947 19.21 -68.56 13.59
N ILE A 948 18.81 -67.62 14.44
CA ILE A 948 19.07 -67.65 15.89
C ILE A 948 17.79 -68.11 16.60
N GLN A 949 17.90 -69.07 17.51
CA GLN A 949 16.83 -69.48 18.41
C GLN A 949 17.24 -69.23 19.85
N ILE A 950 16.37 -68.61 20.62
CA ILE A 950 16.54 -68.34 22.05
C ILE A 950 15.42 -69.04 22.82
N LEU A 951 15.80 -69.72 23.90
CA LEU A 951 14.93 -70.59 24.67
C LEU A 951 14.91 -70.18 26.13
N ASN A 952 13.71 -70.14 26.70
CA ASN A 952 13.36 -69.87 28.09
C ASN A 952 13.97 -68.59 28.67
N LYS A 953 13.16 -67.57 28.98
CA LYS A 953 13.65 -66.45 29.78
C LYS A 953 13.93 -66.91 31.22
N ARG A 954 15.05 -66.46 31.79
CA ARG A 954 15.50 -66.82 33.15
C ARG A 954 14.58 -66.30 34.26
N ASP A 955 13.81 -65.25 33.99
CA ASP A 955 12.82 -64.68 34.90
C ASP A 955 11.45 -65.38 34.84
N ALA A 956 11.35 -66.47 34.07
CA ALA A 956 10.14 -67.25 33.80
C ALA A 956 9.01 -66.46 33.09
N SER A 957 9.32 -65.28 32.52
CA SER A 957 8.39 -64.53 31.68
C SER A 957 8.30 -65.10 30.26
N VAL A 958 7.24 -64.71 29.53
CA VAL A 958 7.05 -65.10 28.13
C VAL A 958 7.74 -64.12 27.17
N PHE A 959 8.04 -64.55 25.95
CA PHE A 959 8.51 -63.63 24.90
C PHE A 959 7.35 -62.76 24.38
N VAL A 960 7.60 -61.47 24.23
CA VAL A 960 6.69 -60.44 23.71
C VAL A 960 7.21 -59.85 22.40
N PRO A 961 6.39 -59.14 21.60
CA PRO A 961 6.83 -58.55 20.32
C PRO A 961 8.07 -57.65 20.45
N GLU A 962 8.21 -56.92 21.54
CA GLU A 962 9.36 -56.06 21.81
C GLU A 962 10.67 -56.86 21.93
N ASP A 963 10.62 -58.10 22.45
CA ASP A 963 11.78 -59.00 22.50
C ASP A 963 12.18 -59.46 21.09
N ALA A 964 11.19 -59.70 20.22
CA ALA A 964 11.41 -60.07 18.85
C ALA A 964 12.03 -58.93 18.03
N ASP A 965 11.55 -57.70 18.22
CA ASP A 965 12.10 -56.51 17.56
C ASP A 965 13.56 -56.26 17.97
N LEU A 966 13.85 -56.42 19.26
CA LEU A 966 15.21 -56.26 19.80
C LEU A 966 16.17 -57.33 19.23
N LEU A 967 15.78 -58.60 19.28
CA LEU A 967 16.59 -59.70 18.75
C LEU A 967 16.70 -59.66 17.22
N GLN A 968 15.67 -59.22 16.51
CA GLN A 968 15.70 -59.02 15.06
C GLN A 968 16.69 -57.92 14.66
N THR A 969 16.73 -56.82 15.41
CA THR A 969 17.71 -55.75 15.19
C THR A 969 19.14 -56.26 15.38
N PHE A 970 19.37 -57.05 16.44
CA PHE A 970 20.66 -57.69 16.69
C PHE A 970 21.03 -58.73 15.61
N ALA A 971 20.08 -59.59 15.22
CA ALA A 971 20.26 -60.61 14.19
C ALA A 971 20.64 -60.01 12.83
N GLY A 972 20.12 -58.84 12.48
CA GLY A 972 20.53 -58.11 11.27
C GLY A 972 22.02 -57.73 11.28
N GLN A 973 22.55 -57.28 12.42
CA GLN A 973 23.97 -56.95 12.57
C GLN A 973 24.85 -58.22 12.57
N ALA A 974 24.41 -59.26 13.28
CA ALA A 974 25.08 -60.55 13.30
C ALA A 974 25.21 -61.18 11.90
N ALA A 975 24.14 -61.11 11.09
CA ALA A 975 24.14 -61.65 9.74
C ALA A 975 25.18 -60.96 8.83
N ILE A 976 25.34 -59.64 8.94
CA ILE A 976 26.36 -58.87 8.20
C ILE A 976 27.77 -59.25 8.64
N ALA A 977 28.01 -59.40 9.95
CA ALA A 977 29.32 -59.79 10.47
C ALA A 977 29.73 -61.18 9.98
N ILE A 978 28.80 -62.14 9.96
CA ILE A 978 29.03 -63.50 9.46
C ILE A 978 29.36 -63.47 7.96
N GLU A 979 28.62 -62.70 7.16
CA GLU A 979 28.87 -62.57 5.72
C GLU A 979 30.24 -61.93 5.43
N ASN A 980 30.61 -60.88 6.17
CA ASN A 980 31.89 -60.20 6.00
C ASN A 980 33.08 -61.10 6.36
N ALA A 981 32.98 -61.88 7.44
CA ALA A 981 34.02 -62.83 7.82
C ALA A 981 34.22 -63.90 6.73
N ARG A 982 33.13 -64.38 6.12
CA ARG A 982 33.16 -65.32 5.00
C ARG A 982 33.83 -64.74 3.73
N LEU A 983 33.54 -63.49 3.39
CA LEU A 983 34.15 -62.80 2.24
C LEU A 983 35.65 -62.51 2.44
N PHE A 984 36.06 -62.22 3.68
CA PHE A 984 37.45 -61.96 4.03
C PHE A 984 38.35 -63.19 3.80
N ASP A 985 37.92 -64.38 4.26
CA ASP A 985 38.64 -65.65 4.05
C ASP A 985 38.85 -65.98 2.55
N MET A 986 37.88 -65.64 1.68
CA MET A 986 37.99 -65.86 0.24
C MET A 986 39.00 -64.91 -0.44
N THR A 987 39.14 -63.69 0.06
CA THR A 987 39.96 -62.64 -0.56
C THR A 987 41.45 -62.85 -0.28
N ASP A 988 41.79 -63.30 0.93
CA ASP A 988 43.19 -63.54 1.35
C ASP A 988 43.86 -64.65 0.52
N GLN A 989 43.09 -65.69 0.14
CA GLN A 989 43.56 -66.78 -0.70
C GLN A 989 43.87 -66.33 -2.15
N GLN A 990 43.12 -65.38 -2.69
CA GLN A 990 43.33 -64.87 -4.06
C GLN A 990 44.51 -63.90 -4.15
N LEU A 991 44.76 -63.12 -3.10
CA LEU A 991 45.87 -62.17 -3.04
C LEU A 991 47.23 -62.87 -2.98
N ALA A 992 47.32 -63.97 -2.23
CA ALA A 992 48.56 -64.76 -2.10
C ALA A 992 49.05 -65.30 -3.46
N ALA A 993 48.16 -65.75 -4.33
CA ALA A 993 48.50 -66.26 -5.66
C ALA A 993 49.04 -65.16 -6.61
N ARG A 994 48.46 -63.95 -6.57
CA ARG A 994 48.88 -62.81 -7.42
C ARG A 994 50.24 -62.22 -7.04
N VAL A 995 50.59 -62.23 -5.76
CA VAL A 995 51.88 -61.69 -5.29
C VAL A 995 53.04 -62.55 -5.80
N GLN A 996 52.86 -63.87 -5.83
CA GLN A 996 53.88 -64.80 -6.30
C GLN A 996 54.14 -64.68 -7.82
N GLU A 997 53.11 -64.35 -8.59
CA GLU A 997 53.23 -64.13 -10.04
C GLU A 997 54.06 -62.88 -10.36
N LEU A 998 53.82 -61.76 -9.66
CA LEU A 998 54.53 -60.49 -9.89
C LEU A 998 56.02 -60.54 -9.51
N ASP A 999 56.36 -61.24 -8.43
CA ASP A 999 57.76 -61.39 -7.98
C ASP A 999 58.62 -62.12 -9.02
N THR A 1000 58.06 -63.12 -9.70
CA THR A 1000 58.78 -63.88 -10.73
C THR A 1000 59.14 -63.02 -11.94
N MET A 1001 58.22 -62.19 -12.43
CA MET A 1001 58.46 -61.30 -13.58
C MET A 1001 59.49 -60.21 -13.28
N GLN A 1002 59.42 -59.61 -12.09
CA GLN A 1002 60.36 -58.56 -11.70
C GLN A 1002 61.81 -59.05 -11.64
N ARG A 1003 62.02 -60.32 -11.28
CA ARG A 1003 63.36 -60.93 -11.25
C ARG A 1003 63.94 -61.13 -12.66
N ILE A 1004 63.13 -61.58 -13.61
CA ILE A 1004 63.52 -61.77 -15.01
C ILE A 1004 63.98 -60.43 -15.61
N ASP A 1005 63.22 -59.36 -15.38
CA ASP A 1005 63.54 -58.01 -15.87
C ASP A 1005 64.90 -57.48 -15.39
N GLN A 1006 65.22 -57.70 -14.12
CA GLN A 1006 66.48 -57.25 -13.54
C GLN A 1006 67.68 -57.97 -14.14
N GLU A 1007 67.52 -59.24 -14.49
CA GLU A 1007 68.61 -60.07 -15.00
C GLU A 1007 68.88 -59.79 -16.48
N LEU A 1008 67.84 -59.59 -17.30
CA LEU A 1008 67.97 -59.22 -18.71
C LEU A 1008 68.61 -57.84 -18.90
N ASN A 1009 68.24 -56.85 -18.07
CA ASN A 1009 68.76 -55.48 -18.20
C ASN A 1009 70.18 -55.28 -17.63
N ARG A 1010 70.79 -56.31 -17.01
CA ARG A 1010 72.13 -56.19 -16.40
C ARG A 1010 73.28 -56.21 -17.39
N THR A 1011 73.06 -56.62 -18.64
CA THR A 1011 74.12 -56.75 -19.64
C THR A 1011 73.69 -56.17 -20.98
N LEU A 1012 74.63 -55.54 -21.68
CA LEU A 1012 74.45 -55.03 -23.05
C LEU A 1012 75.12 -55.95 -24.06
N ASP A 1013 75.51 -57.17 -23.66
CA ASP A 1013 76.09 -58.18 -24.56
C ASP A 1013 74.96 -59.05 -25.13
N LEU A 1014 74.73 -58.93 -26.44
CA LEU A 1014 73.64 -59.60 -27.14
C LEU A 1014 73.65 -61.12 -26.91
N LEU A 1015 74.83 -61.76 -26.99
CA LEU A 1015 74.93 -63.21 -26.80
C LEU A 1015 74.50 -63.60 -25.38
N LYS A 1016 74.87 -62.78 -24.39
CA LYS A 1016 74.51 -63.03 -23.00
C LYS A 1016 73.03 -62.77 -22.69
N VAL A 1017 72.42 -61.75 -23.29
CA VAL A 1017 70.97 -61.50 -23.17
C VAL A 1017 70.18 -62.65 -23.78
N VAL A 1018 70.60 -63.13 -24.94
CA VAL A 1018 69.98 -64.28 -25.62
C VAL A 1018 70.10 -65.54 -24.77
N ASP A 1019 71.28 -65.82 -24.21
CA ASP A 1019 71.50 -66.98 -23.32
C ASP A 1019 70.57 -66.95 -22.09
N ILE A 1020 70.49 -65.81 -21.41
CA ILE A 1020 69.61 -65.64 -20.23
C ILE A 1020 68.14 -65.84 -20.62
N THR A 1021 67.72 -65.27 -21.75
CA THR A 1021 66.34 -65.41 -22.23
C THR A 1021 66.00 -66.87 -22.51
N MET A 1022 66.90 -67.61 -23.17
CA MET A 1022 66.68 -69.02 -23.47
C MET A 1022 66.76 -69.91 -22.22
N GLU A 1023 67.53 -69.54 -21.20
CA GLU A 1023 67.58 -70.24 -19.91
C GLU A 1023 66.26 -70.10 -19.13
N TRP A 1024 65.69 -68.90 -19.08
CA TRP A 1024 64.37 -68.68 -18.47
C TRP A 1024 63.26 -69.40 -19.23
N ALA A 1025 63.29 -69.34 -20.57
CA ALA A 1025 62.36 -70.05 -21.42
C ALA A 1025 62.38 -71.56 -21.15
N ALA A 1026 63.56 -72.18 -21.12
CA ALA A 1026 63.70 -73.62 -20.93
C ALA A 1026 63.49 -74.09 -19.47
N SER A 1027 63.75 -73.24 -18.47
CA SER A 1027 63.56 -73.62 -17.06
C SER A 1027 62.10 -73.55 -16.61
N LYS A 1028 61.28 -72.77 -17.30
CA LYS A 1028 59.86 -72.57 -16.96
C LYS A 1028 58.92 -73.34 -17.87
N CYS A 1029 59.26 -73.48 -19.14
CA CYS A 1029 58.49 -74.28 -20.08
C CYS A 1029 59.13 -75.68 -20.21
N GLY A 1030 58.31 -76.73 -20.29
CA GLY A 1030 58.77 -78.12 -20.41
C GLY A 1030 59.44 -78.48 -21.75
N ALA A 1031 59.98 -77.53 -22.51
CA ALA A 1031 60.44 -77.76 -23.87
C ALA A 1031 61.69 -78.66 -23.95
N SER A 1032 61.64 -79.71 -24.77
CA SER A 1032 62.78 -80.59 -25.07
C SER A 1032 63.90 -79.90 -25.88
N ALA A 1033 63.52 -78.95 -26.75
CA ALA A 1033 64.46 -78.17 -27.56
C ALA A 1033 63.99 -76.72 -27.74
N GLY A 1034 64.92 -75.81 -28.02
CA GLY A 1034 64.61 -74.40 -28.19
C GLY A 1034 65.65 -73.63 -29.00
N ALA A 1035 65.20 -72.77 -29.90
CA ALA A 1035 66.05 -71.98 -30.79
C ALA A 1035 65.56 -70.52 -30.87
N MET A 1036 66.49 -69.58 -30.98
CA MET A 1036 66.19 -68.16 -31.19
C MET A 1036 66.83 -67.71 -32.50
N PHE A 1037 66.03 -66.99 -33.29
CA PHE A 1037 66.42 -66.43 -34.57
C PHE A 1037 66.26 -64.91 -34.58
N ILE A 1038 67.21 -64.19 -35.15
CA ILE A 1038 67.14 -62.74 -35.35
C ILE A 1038 67.19 -62.42 -36.84
N ARG A 1039 66.33 -61.50 -37.29
CA ARG A 1039 66.21 -61.09 -38.69
C ARG A 1039 67.25 -60.04 -39.07
N ALA A 1040 67.92 -60.20 -40.21
CA ALA A 1040 68.80 -59.17 -40.75
C ALA A 1040 68.03 -57.89 -41.16
N ARG A 1041 68.69 -56.73 -41.11
CA ARG A 1041 68.05 -55.42 -41.36
C ARG A 1041 67.63 -55.18 -42.82
N GLU A 1042 68.30 -55.80 -43.78
CA GLU A 1042 68.12 -55.53 -45.22
C GLU A 1042 67.58 -56.72 -46.03
N SER A 1043 67.58 -57.95 -45.49
CA SER A 1043 66.97 -59.14 -46.10
C SER A 1043 65.85 -59.73 -45.22
N ASN A 1044 64.94 -60.52 -45.80
CA ASN A 1044 63.91 -61.23 -45.03
C ASN A 1044 64.41 -62.57 -44.44
N GLU A 1045 65.72 -62.66 -44.23
CA GLU A 1045 66.40 -63.85 -43.72
C GLU A 1045 66.63 -63.72 -42.21
N LEU A 1046 66.38 -64.81 -41.49
CA LEU A 1046 66.63 -64.92 -40.07
C LEU A 1046 67.80 -65.86 -39.81
N PHE A 1047 68.71 -65.41 -38.96
CA PHE A 1047 69.90 -66.11 -38.56
C PHE A 1047 69.71 -66.71 -37.19
N LEU A 1048 70.09 -67.97 -37.02
CA LEU A 1048 70.11 -68.63 -35.72
C LEU A 1048 71.14 -67.94 -34.82
N VAL A 1049 70.70 -67.40 -33.68
CA VAL A 1049 71.59 -66.75 -32.71
C VAL A 1049 71.84 -67.60 -31.47
N HIS A 1050 70.91 -68.50 -31.15
CA HIS A 1050 71.09 -69.47 -30.07
C HIS A 1050 70.21 -70.69 -30.30
N SER A 1051 70.70 -71.87 -29.92
CA SER A 1051 69.95 -73.12 -29.99
C SER A 1051 70.36 -74.06 -28.86
N ARG A 1052 69.41 -74.80 -28.32
CA ARG A 1052 69.60 -75.78 -27.26
C ARG A 1052 68.68 -76.98 -27.46
N GLY A 1053 69.12 -78.16 -27.04
CA GLY A 1053 68.32 -79.40 -27.07
C GLY A 1053 68.27 -80.11 -28.42
N TYR A 1054 68.65 -79.46 -29.53
CA TYR A 1054 68.68 -80.09 -30.86
C TYR A 1054 69.84 -81.09 -31.02
N PRO A 1055 69.59 -82.30 -31.57
CA PRO A 1055 70.66 -83.26 -31.84
C PRO A 1055 71.59 -82.78 -32.95
N PRO A 1056 72.87 -83.24 -33.03
CA PRO A 1056 73.89 -82.68 -33.92
C PRO A 1056 73.57 -82.71 -35.42
N GLN A 1057 72.62 -83.55 -35.83
CA GLN A 1057 72.17 -83.73 -37.21
C GLN A 1057 70.90 -82.94 -37.55
N ALA A 1058 70.28 -82.28 -36.56
CA ALA A 1058 69.07 -81.48 -36.78
C ALA A 1058 69.41 -80.13 -37.44
N PRO A 1059 68.47 -79.54 -38.20
CA PRO A 1059 68.64 -78.25 -38.86
C PRO A 1059 69.11 -77.12 -37.94
N PHE A 1060 68.70 -77.11 -36.67
CA PHE A 1060 69.03 -76.05 -35.70
C PHE A 1060 70.01 -76.52 -34.62
N ALA A 1061 70.90 -77.47 -34.95
CA ALA A 1061 71.92 -77.92 -34.03
C ALA A 1061 72.85 -76.76 -33.58
N PRO A 1062 73.37 -76.78 -32.33
CA PRO A 1062 74.30 -75.76 -31.85
C PRO A 1062 75.53 -75.61 -32.75
N GLY A 1063 75.79 -74.38 -33.19
CA GLY A 1063 76.89 -74.05 -34.11
C GLY A 1063 76.58 -74.24 -35.61
N SER A 1064 75.32 -74.53 -35.97
CA SER A 1064 74.88 -74.50 -37.36
C SER A 1064 74.69 -73.06 -37.88
N ASP A 1065 75.08 -72.80 -39.14
CA ASP A 1065 74.79 -71.53 -39.83
C ASP A 1065 73.36 -71.53 -40.41
N ALA A 1066 72.39 -72.03 -39.63
CA ALA A 1066 71.01 -72.20 -40.08
C ALA A 1066 70.36 -70.85 -40.40
N MET A 1067 69.85 -70.73 -41.62
CA MET A 1067 69.17 -69.53 -42.11
C MET A 1067 67.73 -69.86 -42.54
N LEU A 1068 66.77 -69.13 -42.00
CA LEU A 1068 65.35 -69.26 -42.33
C LEU A 1068 64.90 -68.08 -43.18
N VAL A 1069 64.07 -68.32 -44.19
CA VAL A 1069 63.41 -67.24 -44.95
C VAL A 1069 62.05 -66.98 -44.29
N GLY A 1070 61.82 -65.75 -43.83
CA GLY A 1070 60.70 -65.37 -42.98
C GLY A 1070 59.31 -65.37 -43.63
N ASP A 1071 59.12 -66.03 -44.77
CA ASP A 1071 57.87 -66.10 -45.52
C ASP A 1071 57.23 -67.51 -45.54
N ARG A 1072 57.88 -68.54 -44.98
CA ARG A 1072 57.35 -69.92 -44.98
C ARG A 1072 57.25 -70.54 -43.59
N GLY A 1073 56.32 -71.48 -43.49
CA GLY A 1073 56.02 -72.28 -42.30
C GLY A 1073 55.58 -71.48 -41.06
N VAL A 1074 55.58 -72.15 -39.89
CA VAL A 1074 55.08 -71.58 -38.63
C VAL A 1074 55.81 -70.28 -38.26
N VAL A 1075 57.14 -70.25 -38.42
CA VAL A 1075 57.94 -69.04 -38.21
C VAL A 1075 57.48 -67.89 -39.12
N GLY A 1076 57.30 -68.15 -40.42
CA GLY A 1076 56.80 -67.14 -41.35
C GLY A 1076 55.38 -66.67 -41.02
N ARG A 1077 54.53 -67.57 -40.50
CA ARG A 1077 53.19 -67.22 -40.01
C ARG A 1077 53.29 -66.22 -38.85
N VAL A 1078 54.10 -66.53 -37.83
CA VAL A 1078 54.30 -65.69 -36.65
C VAL A 1078 54.90 -64.33 -37.02
N ILE A 1079 55.85 -64.28 -37.96
CA ILE A 1079 56.43 -63.01 -38.43
C ILE A 1079 55.38 -62.15 -39.16
N ARG A 1080 54.52 -62.76 -39.99
CA ARG A 1080 53.47 -62.03 -40.73
C ARG A 1080 52.35 -61.52 -39.84
N THR A 1081 51.88 -62.36 -38.90
CA THR A 1081 50.77 -62.01 -38.02
C THR A 1081 51.22 -61.15 -36.85
N GLY A 1082 52.49 -61.28 -36.42
CA GLY A 1082 52.96 -60.74 -35.16
C GLY A 1082 52.29 -61.39 -33.94
N GLN A 1083 51.68 -62.56 -34.10
CA GLN A 1083 51.00 -63.25 -33.01
C GLN A 1083 51.77 -64.53 -32.66
N PRO A 1084 51.96 -64.84 -31.36
CA PRO A 1084 52.57 -66.08 -30.96
C PRO A 1084 51.67 -67.26 -31.35
N SER A 1085 52.29 -68.40 -31.65
CA SER A 1085 51.61 -69.60 -32.14
C SER A 1085 52.00 -70.79 -31.27
N LEU A 1086 51.01 -71.37 -30.60
CA LEU A 1086 51.14 -72.67 -29.94
C LEU A 1086 50.49 -73.73 -30.81
N ILE A 1087 51.26 -74.75 -31.15
CA ILE A 1087 50.81 -75.94 -31.85
C ILE A 1087 51.02 -77.10 -30.89
N THR A 1088 49.92 -77.67 -30.39
CA THR A 1088 49.96 -78.78 -29.44
C THR A 1088 50.10 -80.15 -30.12
N ASP A 1089 49.81 -80.23 -31.44
CA ASP A 1089 50.06 -81.38 -32.30
C ASP A 1089 50.53 -80.90 -33.69
N VAL A 1090 51.81 -81.08 -33.97
CA VAL A 1090 52.44 -80.62 -35.22
C VAL A 1090 51.98 -81.38 -36.46
N GLN A 1091 51.41 -82.58 -36.35
CA GLN A 1091 50.88 -83.30 -37.52
C GLN A 1091 49.61 -82.65 -38.08
N MET A 1092 48.90 -81.88 -37.25
CA MET A 1092 47.68 -81.18 -37.66
C MET A 1092 47.95 -79.81 -38.30
N ASP A 1093 49.17 -79.26 -38.16
CA ASP A 1093 49.49 -77.95 -38.70
C ASP A 1093 50.22 -78.05 -40.06
N PRO A 1094 49.59 -77.63 -41.17
CA PRO A 1094 50.18 -77.78 -42.50
C PRO A 1094 51.39 -76.87 -42.76
N ASP A 1095 51.62 -75.85 -41.93
CA ASP A 1095 52.79 -74.98 -42.03
C ASP A 1095 53.98 -75.50 -41.21
N TYR A 1096 53.82 -76.58 -40.44
CA TYR A 1096 54.93 -77.19 -39.71
C TYR A 1096 55.89 -77.93 -40.66
N TYR A 1097 57.18 -77.78 -40.40
CA TYR A 1097 58.24 -78.52 -41.06
C TYR A 1097 59.17 -79.07 -39.98
N GLU A 1098 59.55 -80.34 -40.09
CA GLU A 1098 60.29 -81.02 -39.03
C GLU A 1098 61.68 -80.40 -38.85
N THR A 1099 61.85 -79.68 -37.73
CA THR A 1099 63.11 -79.04 -37.31
C THR A 1099 63.74 -79.76 -36.12
N TYR A 1100 62.92 -80.43 -35.32
CA TYR A 1100 63.34 -81.33 -34.26
C TYR A 1100 62.79 -82.73 -34.54
N PRO A 1101 63.63 -83.77 -34.65
CA PRO A 1101 63.17 -85.12 -34.95
C PRO A 1101 62.19 -85.64 -33.90
N GLY A 1102 60.99 -86.04 -34.33
CA GLY A 1102 59.96 -86.56 -33.42
C GLY A 1102 59.19 -85.50 -32.61
N CYS A 1103 59.25 -84.23 -33.01
CA CYS A 1103 58.47 -83.16 -32.40
C CYS A 1103 56.96 -83.47 -32.42
N VAL A 1104 56.29 -83.21 -31.30
CA VAL A 1104 54.83 -83.32 -31.15
C VAL A 1104 54.20 -81.95 -30.96
N ALA A 1105 54.85 -81.04 -30.24
CA ALA A 1105 54.35 -79.69 -30.00
C ALA A 1105 55.41 -78.63 -30.26
N GLN A 1106 55.00 -77.49 -30.84
CA GLN A 1106 55.84 -76.34 -31.09
C GLN A 1106 55.17 -75.05 -30.60
N LEU A 1107 55.91 -74.28 -29.80
CA LEU A 1107 55.55 -72.95 -29.36
C LEU A 1107 56.49 -71.93 -30.00
N THR A 1108 55.95 -71.01 -30.79
CA THR A 1108 56.74 -69.97 -31.46
C THR A 1108 56.25 -68.58 -31.06
N VAL A 1109 57.13 -67.76 -30.48
CA VAL A 1109 56.80 -66.39 -30.05
C VAL A 1109 57.66 -65.35 -30.78
N PRO A 1110 57.05 -64.24 -31.26
CA PRO A 1110 57.79 -63.17 -31.93
C PRO A 1110 58.53 -62.28 -30.92
N LEU A 1111 59.71 -61.82 -31.30
CA LEU A 1111 60.43 -60.74 -30.63
C LEU A 1111 60.18 -59.42 -31.38
N PHE A 1112 59.89 -58.35 -30.66
CA PHE A 1112 59.43 -57.08 -31.23
C PHE A 1112 60.37 -55.90 -30.99
N SER A 1113 60.59 -55.10 -32.03
CA SER A 1113 61.18 -53.77 -31.90
C SER A 1113 60.43 -52.77 -32.77
N ALA A 1114 60.05 -51.63 -32.19
CA ALA A 1114 59.33 -50.56 -32.89
C ALA A 1114 58.14 -51.08 -33.74
N ASN A 1115 57.35 -51.99 -33.14
CA ASN A 1115 56.17 -52.62 -33.75
C ASN A 1115 56.47 -53.47 -35.00
N ARG A 1116 57.70 -53.98 -35.15
CA ARG A 1116 58.11 -54.96 -36.16
C ARG A 1116 58.71 -56.18 -35.48
N VAL A 1117 58.39 -57.38 -35.99
CA VAL A 1117 59.04 -58.62 -35.55
C VAL A 1117 60.51 -58.57 -35.96
N ILE A 1118 61.42 -58.55 -35.00
CA ILE A 1118 62.88 -58.53 -35.21
C ILE A 1118 63.51 -59.91 -35.08
N GLY A 1119 62.79 -60.88 -34.53
CA GLY A 1119 63.25 -62.24 -34.34
C GLY A 1119 62.12 -63.13 -33.86
N VAL A 1120 62.40 -64.41 -33.68
CA VAL A 1120 61.45 -65.38 -33.10
C VAL A 1120 62.19 -66.29 -32.12
N ILE A 1121 61.48 -66.73 -31.08
CA ILE A 1121 61.89 -67.84 -30.22
C ILE A 1121 60.99 -69.02 -30.56
N ILE A 1122 61.58 -70.17 -30.75
CA ILE A 1122 60.92 -71.44 -31.03
C ILE A 1122 61.26 -72.38 -29.89
N LEU A 1123 60.25 -72.97 -29.25
CA LEU A 1123 60.36 -74.06 -28.30
C LEU A 1123 59.63 -75.28 -28.87
N GLU A 1124 60.25 -76.45 -28.79
CA GLU A 1124 59.72 -77.70 -29.34
C GLU A 1124 59.79 -78.79 -28.26
N SER A 1125 58.77 -79.64 -28.18
CA SER A 1125 58.76 -80.84 -27.35
C SER A 1125 58.35 -82.07 -28.17
N ASP A 1126 58.95 -83.22 -27.86
CA ASP A 1126 58.59 -84.56 -28.33
C ASP A 1126 57.56 -85.24 -27.41
N ILE A 1127 57.12 -84.58 -26.35
CA ILE A 1127 56.13 -85.07 -25.40
C ILE A 1127 54.81 -84.33 -25.59
N GLU A 1128 53.73 -85.09 -25.80
CA GLU A 1128 52.39 -84.54 -25.97
C GLU A 1128 51.89 -83.85 -24.70
N GLY A 1129 51.37 -82.63 -24.83
CA GLY A 1129 50.79 -81.85 -23.74
C GLY A 1129 51.79 -81.11 -22.83
N GLU A 1130 53.10 -81.16 -23.10
CA GLU A 1130 54.10 -80.43 -22.32
C GLU A 1130 54.20 -78.93 -22.62
N LEU A 1131 53.69 -78.48 -23.76
CA LEU A 1131 53.57 -77.06 -24.09
C LEU A 1131 52.10 -76.69 -24.14
N ASP A 1132 51.68 -75.80 -23.24
CA ASP A 1132 50.30 -75.38 -23.09
C ASP A 1132 50.09 -73.85 -23.22
N LEU A 1133 48.86 -73.41 -22.98
CA LEU A 1133 48.50 -71.99 -23.05
C LEU A 1133 49.12 -71.14 -21.93
N LEU A 1134 49.48 -71.73 -20.78
CA LEU A 1134 50.18 -71.05 -19.70
C LEU A 1134 51.64 -70.82 -20.10
N ASP A 1135 52.27 -71.78 -20.76
CA ASP A 1135 53.61 -71.63 -21.34
C ASP A 1135 53.62 -70.55 -22.42
N LEU A 1136 52.61 -70.53 -23.30
CA LEU A 1136 52.44 -69.48 -24.31
C LEU A 1136 52.36 -68.09 -23.67
N ASP A 1137 51.58 -67.93 -22.60
CA ASP A 1137 51.42 -66.66 -21.90
C ASP A 1137 52.71 -66.22 -21.19
N PHE A 1138 53.38 -67.14 -20.50
CA PHE A 1138 54.69 -66.87 -19.89
C PHE A 1138 55.73 -66.49 -20.94
N MET A 1139 55.83 -67.24 -22.04
CA MET A 1139 56.80 -67.00 -23.11
C MET A 1139 56.52 -65.70 -23.87
N SER A 1140 55.25 -65.34 -24.05
CA SER A 1140 54.89 -64.06 -24.66
C SER A 1140 55.34 -62.89 -23.79
N ARG A 1141 55.12 -62.97 -22.47
CA ARG A 1141 55.63 -61.98 -21.51
C ARG A 1141 57.16 -61.94 -21.50
N LEU A 1142 57.81 -63.09 -21.41
CA LEU A 1142 59.28 -63.18 -21.44
C LEU A 1142 59.85 -62.56 -22.73
N ALA A 1143 59.23 -62.80 -23.88
CA ALA A 1143 59.62 -62.21 -25.16
C ALA A 1143 59.43 -60.68 -25.18
N GLU A 1144 58.33 -60.15 -24.62
CA GLU A 1144 58.12 -58.70 -24.47
C GLU A 1144 59.21 -58.04 -23.62
N HIS A 1145 59.64 -58.69 -22.55
CA HIS A 1145 60.69 -58.19 -21.66
C HIS A 1145 62.10 -58.36 -22.25
N ALA A 1146 62.36 -59.45 -22.99
CA ALA A 1146 63.64 -59.70 -23.63
C ALA A 1146 63.88 -58.84 -24.88
N SER A 1147 62.83 -58.50 -25.63
CA SER A 1147 62.98 -57.80 -26.91
C SER A 1147 63.69 -56.43 -26.79
N PRO A 1148 63.37 -55.54 -25.84
CA PRO A 1148 64.12 -54.30 -25.63
C PRO A 1148 65.58 -54.53 -25.28
N ALA A 1149 65.90 -55.53 -24.45
CA ALA A 1149 67.27 -55.85 -24.07
C ALA A 1149 68.08 -56.35 -25.27
N ILE A 1150 67.48 -57.18 -26.13
CA ILE A 1150 68.06 -57.66 -27.39
C ILE A 1150 68.26 -56.53 -28.41
N VAL A 1151 67.38 -55.52 -28.43
CA VAL A 1151 67.51 -54.35 -29.34
C VAL A 1151 68.59 -53.38 -28.88
N ASN A 1152 68.75 -53.23 -27.57
CA ASN A 1152 69.68 -52.28 -26.96
C ASN A 1152 71.12 -52.81 -26.86
N SER A 1153 71.31 -54.13 -27.02
CA SER A 1153 72.59 -54.80 -27.14
C SER A 1153 73.05 -54.88 -28.59
#